data_AF-A0A455TI37-F1
#
_entry.id   AF-A0A455TI37-F1
#
_cell.length_a   1.000
_cell.length_b   1.000
_cell.length_c   1.000
_cell.angle_alpha   90.00
_cell.angle_beta   90.00
_cell.angle_gamma   90.00
#
_symmetry.space_group_name_H-M   'P 1'
#
loop_
_entity.id
_entity.type
_entity.pdbx_description
1 polymer ?
#
loop_
_entity_poly.entity_id
_entity_poly.type
_entity_poly.pdbx_seq_one_letter_code
_entity_poly.pdbx_strand_id
1 'polypeptide(L)'
;MKWSIPEKVIARGRQYLQEGRVLSVVPDQEENVWHAEVLGSELYMVDLDGTAKEIDYCQCPYWEEHKYCKHTVAVELYLRSKNLSRIMKKDQPMLEPVKATSEGEIIAKGFSRLKTQNNPQAVQPLIIEYQVETIETNQYHPELSILALYLRIGSLASPKKTYIVKNIYDFLQAYAEKETYTVNKQYQFRLDKRAFQKEDQKILTHLAGSAQTHQLLGTNGLQVKGKLDKRYLLLPVEQARFLLEQMNQTTRLHLQINEQNDQGIQFSDQNKPLSFKVEKFGEDYLLQALNDFDFFFMHYQWGVIQGTFYSLTKYQQTVYQTWKQLIRRLEKPEVVFKKKELPSLFKEIIPLLSEIGDVAIAPAVEEEVADIPVEFIFFFRKAKGKIQARVDFVYGEVIYSTDPKHEVSTDQTFQVLRDTVEEKRVLDLFRMYRYQKNETGYERPLPSGEELYAFFRTELSVFRQFGEVRLGRKLRELYLDAHKHQPKIEVTETGSWLDIRFDVTGIEEQEIDHVLQSLLRNDAFYTLENGQVLSFDSEEFQQTSQVLQQLRESIRTEEGTIHVPKNQGLIIQNQLEKSNATFSESFQTMVQDLIHPERYQAQLPKGLNATMRDYQKQGFRWLKMLGHYQFGGILADEMGLGKTLQTIAFLLSEKEERKSFSALIVAPASLIYNWQAEVRKFAPSLSIQVINGNKKEREELLAKDTDIRVTSYASLRQDLANYQSQKIDYLILDEAQMIKNSSTKTAQALRELAVPQRFALSGTPIENNLEELWSLFATIMPGFFPTKTKFRELAAEEIAQMIRPFILRRDKQTVLKDLPEKTEMNLYSALTEEQKTVYLAYLRQMREEITSMDSEAFKKNRIGILAGLTRLRQICCDPRLFIEDYQGGSGKLEQVKDLLVAAKENKRRVLLFSQFTGMLTILQEELAELGISTFYLRGSTKPQDRLSMVDAFNAGEKDVFLISLKAGGTGLNLTGADTVILYDLWWNPAIEEQAAGRAHRIGQKNVVEVWRMISEGTIEERMDSLQQEKRELFQKVIQGNEEQLTKLTEEDIRMILSVGEIEE
;
A
#
# COMPACT_ATOMS: atom_id res chain seq x y z
N MET A 1 41.40 9.79 -54.54
CA MET A 1 41.53 8.53 -53.79
C MET A 1 43.00 8.30 -53.49
N LYS A 2 43.38 8.45 -52.23
CA LYS A 2 44.73 8.22 -51.72
C LYS A 2 45.18 6.79 -52.04
N TRP A 3 46.43 6.63 -52.44
CA TRP A 3 47.03 5.32 -52.78
C TRP A 3 47.15 4.35 -51.59
N SER A 4 46.84 4.79 -50.36
CA SER A 4 46.95 4.03 -49.12
C SER A 4 45.69 3.26 -48.70
N ILE A 5 44.58 3.36 -49.43
CA ILE A 5 43.32 2.69 -49.03
C ILE A 5 43.29 1.24 -49.57
N PRO A 6 43.11 0.21 -48.70
CA PRO A 6 43.04 -1.19 -49.14
C PRO A 6 41.90 -1.45 -50.12
N GLU A 7 42.15 -2.29 -51.13
CA GLU A 7 41.18 -2.58 -52.20
C GLU A 7 39.85 -3.17 -51.68
N LYS A 8 39.90 -3.96 -50.60
CA LYS A 8 38.68 -4.46 -49.92
C LYS A 8 37.81 -3.34 -49.36
N VAL A 9 38.41 -2.25 -48.88
CA VAL A 9 37.68 -1.08 -48.36
C VAL A 9 37.06 -0.29 -49.52
N ILE A 10 37.77 -0.17 -50.64
CA ILE A 10 37.26 0.46 -51.86
C ILE A 10 36.08 -0.33 -52.43
N ALA A 11 36.18 -1.67 -52.47
CA ALA A 11 35.08 -2.53 -52.92
C ALA A 11 33.82 -2.35 -52.06
N ARG A 12 33.98 -2.25 -50.73
CA ARG A 12 32.87 -1.94 -49.82
C ARG A 12 32.31 -0.53 -50.02
N GLY A 13 33.16 0.47 -50.28
CA GLY A 13 32.70 1.83 -50.60
C GLY A 13 31.88 1.88 -51.89
N ARG A 14 32.28 1.13 -52.93
CA ARG A 14 31.48 0.97 -54.17
C ARG A 14 30.15 0.30 -53.89
N GLN A 15 30.15 -0.76 -53.09
CA GLN A 15 28.92 -1.44 -52.69
C GLN A 15 27.97 -0.48 -51.97
N TYR A 16 28.49 0.36 -51.07
CA TYR A 16 27.68 1.37 -50.37
C TYR A 16 27.06 2.39 -51.32
N LEU A 17 27.81 2.84 -52.33
CA LEU A 17 27.27 3.73 -53.37
C LEU A 17 26.21 3.03 -54.23
N GLN A 18 26.46 1.80 -54.69
CA GLN A 18 25.52 1.02 -55.49
C GLN A 18 24.22 0.73 -54.75
N GLU A 19 24.33 0.45 -53.46
CA GLU A 19 23.17 0.25 -52.59
C GLU A 19 22.47 1.57 -52.26
N GLY A 20 22.98 2.74 -52.68
CA GLY A 20 22.36 4.04 -52.41
C GLY A 20 22.39 4.41 -50.92
N ARG A 21 23.52 4.18 -50.25
CA ARG A 21 23.71 4.47 -48.82
C ARG A 21 24.25 5.88 -48.56
N VAL A 22 24.69 6.61 -49.59
CA VAL A 22 24.99 8.04 -49.47
C VAL A 22 23.67 8.80 -49.61
N LEU A 23 23.18 9.34 -48.51
CA LEU A 23 21.83 9.93 -48.42
C LEU A 23 21.83 11.39 -48.88
N SER A 24 22.82 12.15 -48.43
CA SER A 24 22.98 13.56 -48.78
C SER A 24 24.46 13.91 -48.92
N VAL A 25 24.77 14.88 -49.79
CA VAL A 25 26.10 15.51 -49.91
C VAL A 25 25.88 16.99 -50.20
N VAL A 26 26.34 17.85 -49.30
CA VAL A 26 26.13 19.31 -49.30
C VAL A 26 27.50 20.01 -49.33
N PRO A 27 27.72 20.96 -50.27
CA PRO A 27 28.93 21.77 -50.29
C PRO A 27 28.90 22.89 -49.23
N ASP A 28 29.99 23.04 -48.47
CA ASP A 28 30.31 24.24 -47.70
C ASP A 28 31.50 24.96 -48.36
N GLN A 29 31.22 26.10 -49.00
CA GLN A 29 32.22 26.87 -49.73
C GLN A 29 33.04 27.80 -48.83
N GLU A 30 32.57 28.14 -47.63
CA GLU A 30 33.32 28.99 -46.69
C GLU A 30 34.47 28.18 -46.08
N GLU A 31 34.19 26.96 -45.65
CA GLU A 31 35.17 26.06 -45.05
C GLU A 31 35.89 25.14 -46.07
N ASN A 32 35.46 25.14 -47.34
CA ASN A 32 35.93 24.24 -48.40
C ASN A 32 35.77 22.75 -48.05
N VAL A 33 34.59 22.35 -47.56
CA VAL A 33 34.29 20.98 -47.13
C VAL A 33 33.01 20.45 -47.80
N TRP A 34 32.97 19.16 -48.08
CA TRP A 34 31.76 18.44 -48.46
C TRP A 34 31.19 17.69 -47.26
N HIS A 35 30.04 18.13 -46.75
CA HIS A 35 29.31 17.43 -45.69
C HIS A 35 28.40 16.36 -46.28
N ALA A 36 28.46 15.15 -45.78
CA ALA A 36 27.68 14.03 -46.30
C ALA A 36 27.14 13.12 -45.20
N GLU A 37 25.95 12.57 -45.43
CA GLU A 37 25.33 11.57 -44.58
C GLU A 37 25.40 10.20 -45.26
N VAL A 38 25.98 9.21 -44.58
CA VAL A 38 26.13 7.85 -45.09
C VAL A 38 25.54 6.83 -44.13
N LEU A 39 24.59 6.04 -44.62
CA LEU A 39 23.93 5.00 -43.86
C LEU A 39 24.80 3.72 -43.76
N GLY A 40 25.40 3.50 -42.59
CA GLY A 40 26.16 2.30 -42.25
C GLY A 40 25.36 1.31 -41.40
N SER A 41 25.93 0.86 -40.29
CA SER A 41 25.17 0.25 -39.17
C SER A 41 24.30 1.29 -38.45
N GLU A 42 24.74 2.54 -38.49
CA GLU A 42 24.06 3.74 -38.01
C GLU A 42 24.21 4.83 -39.08
N LEU A 43 23.61 5.99 -38.89
CA LEU A 43 23.84 7.15 -39.74
C LEU A 43 25.17 7.81 -39.37
N TYR A 44 26.09 7.92 -40.33
CA TYR A 44 27.41 8.54 -40.10
C TYR A 44 27.55 9.84 -40.88
N MET A 45 28.01 10.88 -40.21
CA MET A 45 28.47 12.11 -40.86
C MET A 45 29.88 11.92 -41.42
N VAL A 46 30.08 12.43 -42.63
CA VAL A 46 31.32 12.34 -43.39
C VAL A 46 31.64 13.71 -43.95
N ASP A 47 32.81 14.22 -43.62
CA ASP A 47 33.31 15.49 -44.13
C ASP A 47 34.50 15.20 -45.05
N LEU A 48 34.38 15.53 -46.34
CA LEU A 48 35.50 15.47 -47.26
C LEU A 48 36.10 16.85 -47.47
N ASP A 49 37.39 16.98 -47.14
CA ASP A 49 38.14 18.22 -47.39
C ASP A 49 38.26 18.45 -48.90
N GLY A 50 37.73 19.60 -49.32
CA GLY A 50 37.68 20.10 -50.69
C GLY A 50 38.92 20.89 -51.12
N THR A 51 39.96 20.96 -50.28
CA THR A 51 41.27 21.51 -50.63
C THR A 51 42.24 20.42 -51.09
N ALA A 52 43.42 20.81 -51.57
CA ALA A 52 44.47 19.87 -51.94
C ALA A 52 45.11 19.12 -50.74
N LYS A 53 44.72 19.43 -49.49
CA LYS A 53 45.27 18.81 -48.27
C LYS A 53 44.63 17.46 -47.95
N GLU A 54 43.41 17.22 -48.43
CA GLU A 54 42.64 15.99 -48.25
C GLU A 54 42.48 15.52 -46.77
N ILE A 55 42.26 16.43 -45.83
CA ILE A 55 42.04 16.12 -44.41
C ILE A 55 40.57 15.75 -44.16
N ASP A 56 40.22 14.52 -44.52
CA ASP A 56 38.87 14.00 -44.34
C ASP A 56 38.53 13.71 -42.87
N TYR A 57 37.24 13.62 -42.57
CA TYR A 57 36.72 13.15 -41.31
C TYR A 57 35.50 12.24 -41.50
N CYS A 58 35.36 11.24 -40.64
CA CYS A 58 34.16 10.41 -40.56
C CYS A 58 33.96 9.95 -39.12
N GLN A 59 32.70 9.94 -38.69
CA GLN A 59 32.31 9.52 -37.33
C GLN A 59 32.39 8.01 -37.07
N CYS A 60 32.71 7.17 -38.07
CA CYS A 60 32.68 5.72 -37.85
C CYS A 60 33.90 5.23 -37.04
N PRO A 61 33.77 4.23 -36.16
CA PRO A 61 34.87 3.75 -35.31
C PRO A 61 36.13 3.34 -36.10
N TYR A 62 35.93 2.72 -37.28
CA TYR A 62 37.04 2.32 -38.15
C TYR A 62 37.91 3.49 -38.63
N TRP A 63 37.30 4.69 -38.77
CA TRP A 63 38.01 5.90 -39.18
C TRP A 63 38.99 6.39 -38.11
N GLU A 64 38.64 6.29 -36.82
CA GLU A 64 39.48 6.79 -35.72
C GLU A 64 40.87 6.17 -35.74
N GLU A 65 40.92 4.85 -35.95
CA GLU A 65 42.15 4.06 -35.98
C GLU A 65 42.90 4.17 -37.32
N HIS A 66 42.20 4.18 -38.45
CA HIS A 66 42.82 3.97 -39.76
C HIS A 66 42.93 5.23 -40.63
N LYS A 67 42.16 6.29 -40.31
CA LYS A 67 42.06 7.55 -41.10
C LYS A 67 41.65 7.34 -42.58
N TYR A 68 41.01 6.21 -42.87
CA TYR A 68 40.26 5.93 -44.09
C TYR A 68 39.12 4.99 -43.75
N CYS A 69 38.00 5.04 -44.48
CA CYS A 69 36.90 4.10 -44.29
C CYS A 69 36.09 3.93 -45.56
N LYS A 70 35.18 2.95 -45.56
CA LYS A 70 34.26 2.71 -46.69
C LYS A 70 33.29 3.88 -46.93
N HIS A 71 32.97 4.68 -45.91
CA HIS A 71 32.02 5.80 -46.01
C HIS A 71 32.62 6.99 -46.76
N THR A 72 33.85 7.41 -46.43
CA THR A 72 34.56 8.46 -47.18
C THR A 72 34.80 8.07 -48.62
N VAL A 73 35.13 6.80 -48.88
CA VAL A 73 35.22 6.28 -50.25
C VAL A 73 33.87 6.33 -50.97
N ALA A 74 32.77 5.97 -50.31
CA ALA A 74 31.44 6.02 -50.92
C ALA A 74 31.04 7.46 -51.32
N VAL A 75 31.33 8.46 -50.48
CA VAL A 75 31.07 9.88 -50.76
C VAL A 75 31.96 10.40 -51.89
N GLU A 76 33.25 10.05 -51.91
CA GLU A 76 34.14 10.46 -53.02
C GLU A 76 33.67 9.84 -54.35
N LEU A 77 33.24 8.58 -54.34
CA LEU A 77 32.68 7.92 -55.52
C LEU A 77 31.33 8.53 -55.92
N TYR A 78 30.52 8.97 -54.96
CA TYR A 78 29.26 9.67 -55.21
C TYR A 78 29.50 10.99 -55.95
N LEU A 79 30.43 11.83 -55.46
CA LEU A 79 30.80 13.09 -56.13
C LEU A 79 31.25 12.84 -57.58
N ARG A 80 32.10 11.82 -57.79
CA ARG A 80 32.53 11.42 -59.14
C ARG A 80 31.37 10.97 -60.02
N SER A 81 30.41 10.22 -59.48
CA SER A 81 29.22 9.79 -60.24
C SER A 81 28.33 10.95 -60.68
N LYS A 82 28.42 12.09 -59.98
CA LYS A 82 27.76 13.35 -60.33
C LYS A 82 28.64 14.28 -61.18
N ASN A 83 29.77 13.80 -61.70
CA ASN A 83 30.78 14.58 -62.44
C ASN A 83 31.36 15.77 -61.65
N LEU A 84 31.33 15.72 -60.32
CA LEU A 84 31.90 16.74 -59.46
C LEU A 84 33.30 16.34 -59.00
N SER A 85 34.18 17.35 -58.91
CA SER A 85 35.49 17.15 -58.31
C SER A 85 35.38 17.27 -56.80
N ARG A 86 36.12 16.42 -56.09
CA ARG A 86 36.35 16.58 -54.66
C ARG A 86 36.96 17.96 -54.34
N ILE A 87 37.90 18.43 -55.16
CA ILE A 87 38.51 19.75 -54.96
C ILE A 87 37.52 20.83 -55.39
N MET A 88 37.15 21.70 -54.45
CA MET A 88 36.21 22.80 -54.68
C MET A 88 36.89 23.92 -55.47
N LYS A 89 36.25 24.40 -56.54
CA LYS A 89 36.72 25.55 -57.34
C LYS A 89 35.72 26.70 -57.22
N LYS A 90 36.20 27.95 -57.21
CA LYS A 90 35.36 29.16 -57.04
C LYS A 90 34.21 29.31 -58.06
N ASP A 91 34.31 28.66 -59.23
CA ASP A 91 33.28 28.69 -60.29
C ASP A 91 32.62 27.31 -60.53
N GLN A 92 32.58 26.42 -59.54
CA GLN A 92 31.88 25.13 -59.69
C GLN A 92 30.35 25.32 -59.66
N PRO A 93 29.60 24.63 -60.54
CA PRO A 93 28.14 24.64 -60.50
C PRO A 93 27.68 24.13 -59.13
N MET A 94 26.83 24.92 -58.45
CA MET A 94 26.22 24.47 -57.20
C MET A 94 25.44 23.18 -57.48
N LEU A 95 25.62 22.17 -56.62
CA LEU A 95 24.66 21.07 -56.58
C LEU A 95 23.29 21.69 -56.37
N GLU A 96 22.35 21.41 -57.28
CA GLU A 96 20.95 21.69 -56.99
C GLU A 96 20.64 21.11 -55.60
N PRO A 97 20.03 21.89 -54.69
CA PRO A 97 19.64 21.37 -53.39
C PRO A 97 18.83 20.11 -53.67
N VAL A 98 19.32 18.98 -53.18
CA VAL A 98 18.67 17.68 -53.35
C VAL A 98 17.23 17.91 -52.88
N LYS A 99 16.25 17.85 -53.80
CA LYS A 99 14.83 17.84 -53.41
C LYS A 99 14.73 16.84 -52.28
N ALA A 100 14.33 17.29 -51.09
CA ALA A 100 14.22 16.45 -49.92
C ALA A 100 13.43 15.19 -50.33
N THR A 101 14.14 14.08 -50.54
CA THR A 101 13.51 12.79 -50.75
C THR A 101 12.62 12.60 -49.55
N SER A 102 11.32 12.39 -49.76
CA SER A 102 10.40 12.28 -48.63
C SER A 102 10.91 11.22 -47.65
N GLU A 103 10.71 11.44 -46.36
CA GLU A 103 11.09 10.47 -45.32
C GLU A 103 10.56 9.07 -45.67
N GLY A 104 9.36 9.00 -46.28
CA GLY A 104 8.77 7.78 -46.82
C GLY A 104 9.58 7.11 -47.93
N GLU A 105 10.20 7.86 -48.85
CA GLU A 105 11.03 7.30 -49.93
C GLU A 105 12.38 6.79 -49.41
N ILE A 106 12.97 7.47 -48.42
CA ILE A 106 14.20 7.03 -47.74
C ILE A 106 13.95 5.72 -46.99
N ILE A 107 12.84 5.66 -46.23
CA ILE A 107 12.42 4.45 -45.50
C ILE A 107 12.11 3.32 -46.49
N ALA A 108 11.33 3.58 -47.54
CA ALA A 108 10.99 2.56 -48.55
C ALA A 108 12.22 2.00 -49.28
N LYS A 109 13.20 2.85 -49.64
CA LYS A 109 14.47 2.40 -50.21
C LYS A 109 15.30 1.59 -49.21
N GLY A 110 15.28 1.93 -47.92
CA GLY A 110 15.92 1.15 -46.86
C GLY A 110 15.33 -0.26 -46.71
N PHE A 111 14.00 -0.37 -46.64
CA PHE A 111 13.31 -1.66 -46.43
C PHE A 111 13.22 -2.55 -47.68
N SER A 112 13.13 -1.97 -48.88
CA SER A 112 13.08 -2.75 -50.13
C SER A 112 14.32 -3.65 -50.33
N ARG A 113 15.48 -3.26 -49.79
CA ARG A 113 16.74 -4.03 -49.85
C ARG A 113 16.65 -5.38 -49.12
N LEU A 114 15.85 -5.47 -48.07
CA LEU A 114 15.62 -6.72 -47.32
C LEU A 114 14.74 -7.71 -48.10
N LYS A 115 13.93 -7.25 -49.07
CA LYS A 115 13.09 -8.15 -49.89
C LYS A 115 13.89 -8.90 -50.96
N THR A 116 14.97 -8.31 -51.49
CA THR A 116 15.76 -8.90 -52.59
C THR A 116 16.51 -10.20 -52.24
N GLN A 117 16.71 -10.52 -50.95
CA GLN A 117 17.43 -11.73 -50.53
C GLN A 117 16.53 -12.99 -50.39
N ASN A 118 15.20 -12.83 -50.37
CA ASN A 118 14.28 -13.96 -50.19
C ASN A 118 13.71 -14.46 -51.52
N ASN A 119 14.55 -15.08 -52.34
CA ASN A 119 14.06 -15.96 -53.40
C ASN A 119 13.97 -17.39 -52.82
N PRO A 120 12.77 -18.01 -52.73
CA PRO A 120 12.63 -19.35 -52.14
C PRO A 120 13.27 -20.41 -53.05
N GLN A 121 14.53 -20.76 -52.78
CA GLN A 121 15.15 -21.95 -53.38
C GLN A 121 14.53 -23.22 -52.78
N ALA A 122 14.35 -24.24 -53.63
CA ALA A 122 13.89 -25.56 -53.22
C ALA A 122 14.85 -26.17 -52.17
N VAL A 123 14.30 -26.63 -51.05
CA VAL A 123 15.07 -27.23 -49.95
C VAL A 123 15.10 -28.75 -50.13
N GLN A 124 16.29 -29.33 -50.23
CA GLN A 124 16.48 -30.77 -50.31
C GLN A 124 16.36 -31.40 -48.92
N PRO A 125 15.59 -32.49 -48.73
CA PRO A 125 15.53 -33.20 -47.45
C PRO A 125 16.85 -33.90 -47.10
N LEU A 126 17.27 -33.79 -45.83
CA LEU A 126 18.53 -34.26 -45.27
C LEU A 126 18.29 -35.24 -44.11
N ILE A 127 19.29 -36.07 -43.84
CA ILE A 127 19.30 -37.06 -42.74
C ILE A 127 20.59 -36.91 -41.92
N ILE A 128 20.50 -37.14 -40.61
CA ILE A 128 21.64 -37.13 -39.68
C ILE A 128 21.72 -38.47 -38.93
N GLU A 129 22.95 -38.96 -38.78
CA GLU A 129 23.31 -40.05 -37.86
C GLU A 129 24.11 -39.49 -36.69
N TYR A 130 23.79 -39.94 -35.48
CA TYR A 130 24.42 -39.52 -34.23
C TYR A 130 25.39 -40.61 -33.77
N GLN A 131 26.66 -40.26 -33.60
CA GLN A 131 27.71 -41.20 -33.21
C GLN A 131 28.32 -40.75 -31.88
N VAL A 132 28.13 -41.53 -30.82
CA VAL A 132 28.63 -41.24 -29.48
C VAL A 132 29.68 -42.25 -29.09
N GLU A 133 30.86 -41.77 -28.77
CA GLU A 133 32.02 -42.59 -28.40
C GLU A 133 32.55 -42.15 -27.03
N THR A 134 33.08 -43.12 -26.28
CA THR A 134 33.79 -42.87 -25.02
C THR A 134 35.22 -42.39 -25.29
N ILE A 135 35.59 -41.23 -24.74
CA ILE A 135 36.96 -40.70 -24.73
C ILE A 135 37.58 -40.96 -23.36
N GLU A 136 38.64 -41.77 -23.35
CA GLU A 136 39.46 -41.98 -22.15
C GLU A 136 40.27 -40.72 -21.84
N THR A 137 40.00 -40.12 -20.69
CA THR A 137 40.74 -38.96 -20.19
C THR A 137 41.95 -39.36 -19.34
N ASN A 138 41.96 -40.59 -18.80
CA ASN A 138 43.01 -41.10 -17.92
C ASN A 138 43.19 -42.62 -18.07
N GLN A 139 44.42 -43.08 -18.34
CA GLN A 139 44.75 -44.49 -18.59
C GLN A 139 44.58 -45.42 -17.37
N TYR A 140 44.67 -44.88 -16.16
CA TYR A 140 44.57 -45.67 -14.92
C TYR A 140 43.18 -45.57 -14.28
N HIS A 141 42.35 -44.65 -14.77
CA HIS A 141 41.03 -44.35 -14.24
C HIS A 141 40.02 -44.35 -15.39
N PRO A 142 39.66 -45.53 -15.94
CA PRO A 142 38.67 -45.64 -17.00
C PRO A 142 37.32 -45.01 -16.59
N GLU A 143 37.02 -44.94 -15.29
CA GLU A 143 35.82 -44.28 -14.76
C GLU A 143 35.75 -42.76 -15.03
N LEU A 144 36.87 -42.11 -15.37
CA LEU A 144 36.94 -40.69 -15.73
C LEU A 144 36.64 -40.42 -17.21
N SER A 145 36.30 -41.47 -17.97
CA SER A 145 36.01 -41.31 -19.39
C SER A 145 34.78 -40.45 -19.63
N ILE A 146 34.77 -39.73 -20.76
CA ILE A 146 33.71 -38.79 -21.14
C ILE A 146 33.06 -39.17 -22.47
N LEU A 147 31.81 -38.76 -22.68
CA LEU A 147 31.08 -39.03 -23.92
C LEU A 147 31.29 -37.89 -24.94
N ALA A 148 31.63 -38.26 -26.16
CA ALA A 148 31.83 -37.33 -27.27
C ALA A 148 30.96 -37.70 -28.48
N LEU A 149 30.30 -36.70 -29.05
CA LEU A 149 29.40 -36.82 -30.19
C LEU A 149 30.09 -36.34 -31.48
N TYR A 150 29.95 -37.08 -32.57
CA TYR A 150 30.14 -36.58 -33.93
C TYR A 150 28.94 -36.91 -34.82
N LEU A 151 28.79 -36.15 -35.90
CA LEU A 151 27.64 -36.25 -36.80
C LEU A 151 28.04 -36.79 -38.17
N ARG A 152 27.11 -37.49 -38.82
CA ARG A 152 27.18 -37.79 -40.25
C ARG A 152 25.93 -37.23 -40.93
N ILE A 153 26.11 -36.55 -42.06
CA ILE A 153 25.03 -35.93 -42.83
C ILE A 153 24.88 -36.59 -44.20
N GLY A 154 23.65 -36.84 -44.62
CA GLY A 154 23.33 -37.33 -45.97
C GLY A 154 22.06 -36.70 -46.53
N SER A 155 21.73 -37.03 -47.78
CA SER A 155 20.41 -36.71 -48.32
C SER A 155 19.41 -37.83 -48.00
N LEU A 156 18.19 -37.46 -47.66
CA LEU A 156 17.10 -38.42 -47.46
C LEU A 156 16.79 -39.23 -48.73
N ALA A 157 17.09 -38.69 -49.92
CA ALA A 157 16.94 -39.40 -51.19
C ALA A 157 17.99 -40.53 -51.39
N SER A 158 19.04 -40.58 -50.58
CA SER A 158 20.08 -41.60 -50.61
C SER A 158 20.60 -41.89 -49.20
N PRO A 159 19.77 -42.48 -48.32
CA PRO A 159 20.06 -42.60 -46.89
C PRO A 159 21.27 -43.47 -46.58
N LYS A 160 21.67 -44.37 -47.49
CA LYS A 160 22.89 -45.21 -47.35
C LYS A 160 24.21 -44.45 -47.59
N LYS A 161 24.17 -43.19 -48.04
CA LYS A 161 25.36 -42.36 -48.31
C LYS A 161 25.37 -41.15 -47.37
N THR A 162 25.89 -41.35 -46.16
CA THR A 162 26.17 -40.29 -45.20
C THR A 162 27.66 -39.93 -45.20
N TYR A 163 27.97 -38.68 -44.88
CA TYR A 163 29.33 -38.13 -44.84
C TYR A 163 29.65 -37.60 -43.45
N ILE A 164 30.86 -37.87 -42.97
CA ILE A 164 31.33 -37.37 -41.66
C ILE A 164 31.41 -35.84 -41.69
N VAL A 165 30.82 -35.21 -40.68
CA VAL A 165 30.97 -33.78 -40.41
C VAL A 165 32.36 -33.55 -39.82
N LYS A 166 33.25 -32.93 -40.61
CA LYS A 166 34.67 -32.74 -40.23
C LYS A 166 34.88 -31.70 -39.13
N ASN A 167 34.01 -30.71 -39.07
CA ASN A 167 33.99 -29.72 -38.01
C ASN A 167 32.53 -29.51 -37.59
N ILE A 168 32.20 -30.05 -36.42
CA ILE A 168 30.83 -30.02 -35.90
C ILE A 168 30.42 -28.59 -35.50
N TYR A 169 31.36 -27.75 -35.10
CA TYR A 169 31.10 -26.35 -34.75
C TYR A 169 30.71 -25.53 -35.98
N ASP A 170 31.49 -25.64 -37.06
CA ASP A 170 31.18 -24.95 -38.34
C ASP A 170 29.84 -25.44 -38.90
N PHE A 171 29.53 -26.73 -38.73
CA PHE A 171 28.27 -27.31 -39.16
C PHE A 171 27.07 -26.75 -38.38
N LEU A 172 27.16 -26.72 -37.05
CA LEU A 172 26.09 -26.22 -36.19
C LEU A 172 25.91 -24.70 -36.34
N GLN A 173 26.98 -23.95 -36.60
CA GLN A 173 26.91 -22.54 -36.95
C GLN A 173 26.20 -22.34 -38.29
N ALA A 174 26.59 -23.08 -39.33
CA ALA A 174 25.93 -23.02 -40.63
C ALA A 174 24.44 -23.40 -40.55
N TYR A 175 24.07 -24.33 -39.65
CA TYR A 175 22.66 -24.67 -39.37
C TYR A 175 21.90 -23.52 -38.69
N ALA A 176 22.52 -22.84 -37.72
CA ALA A 176 21.90 -21.68 -37.04
C ALA A 176 21.68 -20.50 -38.00
N GLU A 177 22.64 -20.25 -38.90
CA GLU A 177 22.65 -19.12 -39.85
C GLU A 177 21.93 -19.44 -41.18
N LYS A 178 21.45 -20.67 -41.36
CA LYS A 178 20.78 -21.18 -42.58
C LYS A 178 21.66 -21.14 -43.83
N GLU A 179 22.94 -21.40 -43.64
CA GLU A 179 23.98 -21.37 -44.68
C GLU A 179 24.21 -22.75 -45.35
N THR A 180 25.11 -22.76 -46.33
CA THR A 180 25.53 -23.99 -47.02
C THR A 180 26.81 -24.54 -46.39
N TYR A 181 26.74 -25.76 -45.86
CA TYR A 181 27.89 -26.48 -45.34
C TYR A 181 28.57 -27.32 -46.43
N THR A 182 29.87 -27.12 -46.61
CA THR A 182 30.67 -27.84 -47.62
C THR A 182 31.43 -29.00 -46.96
N VAL A 183 31.05 -30.24 -47.28
CA VAL A 183 31.75 -31.44 -46.79
C VAL A 183 33.07 -31.64 -47.55
N ASN A 184 33.03 -31.45 -48.87
CA ASN A 184 34.18 -31.44 -49.78
C ASN A 184 33.81 -30.71 -51.10
N LYS A 185 34.75 -30.60 -52.05
CA LYS A 185 34.53 -29.88 -53.33
C LYS A 185 33.34 -30.39 -54.17
N GLN A 186 32.82 -31.58 -53.91
CA GLN A 186 31.74 -32.21 -54.67
C GLN A 186 30.39 -32.22 -53.92
N TYR A 187 30.38 -32.07 -52.59
CA TYR A 187 29.17 -32.20 -51.77
C TYR A 187 28.98 -30.98 -50.86
N GLN A 188 27.89 -30.26 -51.11
CA GLN A 188 27.45 -29.08 -50.37
C GLN A 188 26.00 -29.27 -49.94
N PHE A 189 25.70 -29.01 -48.67
CA PHE A 189 24.36 -29.15 -48.10
C PHE A 189 23.87 -27.81 -47.58
N ARG A 190 22.70 -27.36 -48.05
CA ARG A 190 22.04 -26.18 -47.50
C ARG A 190 21.33 -26.56 -46.20
N LEU A 191 21.79 -26.02 -45.08
CA LEU A 191 21.31 -26.38 -43.74
C LEU A 191 20.10 -25.53 -43.34
N ASP A 192 19.01 -25.62 -44.11
CA ASP A 192 17.74 -25.01 -43.74
C ASP A 192 17.01 -25.91 -42.73
N LYS A 193 16.36 -25.34 -41.71
CA LYS A 193 15.59 -26.12 -40.71
C LYS A 193 14.56 -27.03 -41.38
N ARG A 194 13.95 -26.60 -42.49
CA ARG A 194 12.96 -27.36 -43.26
C ARG A 194 13.55 -28.61 -43.94
N ALA A 195 14.87 -28.73 -44.02
CA ALA A 195 15.55 -29.89 -44.58
C ALA A 195 15.57 -31.09 -43.62
N PHE A 196 15.33 -30.88 -42.32
CA PHE A 196 15.45 -31.91 -41.29
C PHE A 196 14.09 -32.31 -40.71
N GLN A 197 13.98 -33.53 -40.20
CA GLN A 197 12.80 -33.98 -39.45
C GLN A 197 12.68 -33.21 -38.13
N LYS A 198 11.48 -33.17 -37.52
CA LYS A 198 11.23 -32.36 -36.32
C LYS A 198 12.10 -32.80 -35.14
N GLU A 199 12.37 -34.09 -35.06
CA GLU A 199 13.21 -34.73 -34.05
C GLU A 199 14.67 -34.25 -34.18
N ASP A 200 15.21 -34.27 -35.41
CA ASP A 200 16.56 -33.76 -35.69
C ASP A 200 16.66 -32.25 -35.49
N GLN A 201 15.62 -31.49 -35.84
CA GLN A 201 15.60 -30.04 -35.62
C GLN A 201 15.75 -29.70 -34.13
N LYS A 202 15.09 -30.46 -33.24
CA LYS A 202 15.22 -30.29 -31.78
C LYS A 202 16.64 -30.58 -31.35
N ILE A 203 17.18 -31.75 -31.70
CA ILE A 203 18.53 -32.17 -31.31
C ILE A 203 19.58 -31.16 -31.81
N LEU A 204 19.55 -30.80 -33.10
CA LEU A 204 20.49 -29.84 -33.69
C LEU A 204 20.40 -28.44 -33.08
N THR A 205 19.20 -28.00 -32.67
CA THR A 205 19.03 -26.70 -32.01
C THR A 205 19.69 -26.72 -30.63
N HIS A 206 19.52 -27.80 -29.86
CA HIS A 206 20.21 -27.96 -28.57
C HIS A 206 21.72 -28.03 -28.75
N LEU A 207 22.20 -28.87 -29.69
CA LEU A 207 23.63 -29.00 -29.97
C LEU A 207 24.26 -27.67 -30.44
N ALA A 208 23.55 -26.88 -31.25
CA ALA A 208 24.03 -25.56 -31.68
C ALA A 208 24.20 -24.59 -30.51
N GLY A 209 23.26 -24.59 -29.55
CA GLY A 209 23.39 -23.84 -28.30
C GLY A 209 24.58 -24.30 -27.46
N SER A 210 24.77 -25.61 -27.30
CA SER A 210 25.93 -26.17 -26.57
C SER A 210 27.26 -25.81 -27.25
N ALA A 211 27.31 -25.85 -28.58
CA ALA A 211 28.51 -25.52 -29.37
C ALA A 211 28.88 -24.03 -29.28
N GLN A 212 27.91 -23.11 -29.29
CA GLN A 212 28.15 -21.67 -29.09
C GLN A 212 28.72 -21.39 -27.70
N THR A 213 28.13 -21.97 -26.65
CA THR A 213 28.64 -21.84 -25.27
C THR A 213 30.07 -22.39 -25.16
N HIS A 214 30.36 -23.52 -25.80
CA HIS A 214 31.70 -24.10 -25.79
C HIS A 214 32.74 -23.25 -26.57
N GLN A 215 32.34 -22.57 -27.65
CA GLN A 215 33.20 -21.62 -28.36
C GLN A 215 33.54 -20.38 -27.50
N LEU A 216 32.62 -19.95 -26.63
CA LEU A 216 32.84 -18.80 -25.73
C LEU A 216 33.84 -19.11 -24.59
N LEU A 217 33.95 -20.37 -24.17
CA LEU A 217 34.76 -20.79 -23.02
C LEU A 217 36.27 -20.95 -23.32
N GLY A 218 36.69 -20.91 -24.60
CA GLY A 218 38.09 -21.00 -25.02
C GLY A 218 38.75 -22.36 -24.74
N THR A 219 39.89 -22.64 -25.40
CA THR A 219 40.62 -23.92 -25.37
C THR A 219 41.34 -24.24 -24.04
N ASN A 220 40.76 -23.90 -22.89
CA ASN A 220 41.39 -24.14 -21.57
C ASN A 220 40.68 -25.21 -20.72
N GLY A 221 39.57 -25.79 -21.19
CA GLY A 221 38.91 -26.93 -20.52
C GLY A 221 39.28 -28.24 -21.19
N LEU A 222 40.02 -29.13 -20.49
CA LEU A 222 40.46 -30.47 -20.88
C LEU A 222 41.61 -30.53 -21.91
N GLN A 223 42.85 -30.62 -21.42
CA GLN A 223 43.97 -31.16 -22.19
C GLN A 223 43.82 -32.69 -22.32
N VAL A 224 42.98 -33.12 -23.27
CA VAL A 224 43.05 -34.50 -23.76
C VAL A 224 44.38 -34.62 -24.53
N LYS A 225 45.16 -35.68 -24.27
CA LYS A 225 46.37 -35.97 -25.05
C LYS A 225 45.96 -36.19 -26.51
N GLY A 226 46.18 -35.16 -27.33
CA GLY A 226 45.72 -35.08 -28.72
C GLY A 226 44.66 -33.99 -28.83
N LYS A 227 44.87 -33.03 -29.74
CA LYS A 227 43.85 -32.03 -30.09
C LYS A 227 42.53 -32.77 -30.28
N LEU A 228 41.56 -32.54 -29.40
CA LEU A 228 40.21 -33.05 -29.57
C LEU A 228 39.80 -32.67 -30.98
N ASP A 229 39.65 -33.68 -31.84
CA ASP A 229 39.42 -33.48 -33.27
C ASP A 229 38.15 -32.64 -33.39
N LYS A 230 38.18 -31.56 -34.20
CA LYS A 230 37.06 -30.63 -34.35
C LYS A 230 35.78 -31.31 -34.84
N ARG A 231 35.87 -32.59 -35.23
CA ARG A 231 34.73 -33.47 -35.49
C ARG A 231 33.87 -33.78 -34.25
N TYR A 232 34.42 -33.68 -33.04
CA TYR A 232 33.74 -34.04 -31.80
C TYR A 232 33.19 -32.84 -31.04
N LEU A 233 32.02 -33.03 -30.44
CA LEU A 233 31.40 -32.17 -29.45
C LEU A 233 31.23 -32.98 -28.15
N LEU A 234 31.80 -32.51 -27.05
CA LEU A 234 31.62 -33.15 -25.75
C LEU A 234 30.17 -32.98 -25.29
N LEU A 235 29.55 -34.06 -24.81
CA LEU A 235 28.20 -33.98 -24.28
C LEU A 235 28.22 -33.31 -22.89
N PRO A 236 27.49 -32.21 -22.67
CA PRO A 236 27.43 -31.59 -21.35
C PRO A 236 26.81 -32.53 -20.32
N VAL A 237 27.41 -32.66 -19.14
CA VAL A 237 27.00 -33.61 -18.09
C VAL A 237 25.49 -33.55 -17.79
N GLU A 238 24.94 -32.36 -17.58
CA GLU A 238 23.51 -32.18 -17.27
C GLU A 238 22.58 -32.52 -18.44
N GLN A 239 23.03 -32.30 -19.68
CA GLN A 239 22.21 -32.47 -20.87
C GLN A 239 22.38 -33.84 -21.53
N ALA A 240 23.39 -34.59 -21.12
CA ALA A 240 23.79 -35.83 -21.79
C ALA A 240 22.66 -36.87 -21.78
N ARG A 241 21.96 -37.10 -20.66
CA ARG A 241 20.83 -38.06 -20.61
C ARG A 241 19.74 -37.67 -21.60
N PHE A 242 19.28 -36.42 -21.53
CA PHE A 242 18.26 -35.89 -22.42
C PHE A 242 18.65 -36.02 -23.90
N LEU A 243 19.88 -35.62 -24.25
CA LEU A 243 20.38 -35.68 -25.62
C LEU A 243 20.47 -37.13 -26.12
N LEU A 244 20.96 -38.06 -25.30
CA LEU A 244 21.05 -39.47 -25.65
C LEU A 244 19.66 -40.10 -25.84
N GLU A 245 18.71 -39.82 -24.94
CA GLU A 245 17.32 -40.29 -25.07
C GLU A 245 16.65 -39.75 -26.35
N GLN A 246 16.83 -38.46 -26.67
CA GLN A 246 16.31 -37.85 -27.90
C GLN A 246 16.96 -38.46 -29.16
N MET A 247 18.28 -38.66 -29.15
CA MET A 247 18.98 -39.31 -30.27
C MET A 247 18.53 -40.76 -30.44
N ASN A 248 18.31 -41.48 -29.34
CA ASN A 248 17.86 -42.88 -29.34
C ASN A 248 16.47 -43.03 -29.96
N GLN A 249 15.56 -42.06 -29.74
CA GLN A 249 14.23 -42.01 -30.38
C GLN A 249 14.30 -41.93 -31.92
N THR A 250 15.39 -41.41 -32.48
CA THR A 250 15.56 -41.33 -33.95
C THR A 250 15.92 -42.68 -34.58
N THR A 251 16.25 -43.71 -33.79
CA THR A 251 16.80 -45.01 -34.23
C THR A 251 18.10 -44.91 -35.04
N ARG A 252 18.74 -43.73 -35.07
CA ARG A 252 19.98 -43.43 -35.80
C ARG A 252 21.13 -43.05 -34.86
N LEU A 253 21.02 -43.47 -33.59
CA LEU A 253 22.06 -43.34 -32.59
C LEU A 253 22.94 -44.59 -32.60
N HIS A 254 24.25 -44.37 -32.67
CA HIS A 254 25.25 -45.41 -32.50
C HIS A 254 26.09 -45.03 -31.29
N LEU A 255 26.11 -45.91 -30.29
CA LEU A 255 26.86 -45.74 -29.05
C LEU A 255 27.97 -46.80 -28.98
N GLN A 256 29.19 -46.36 -28.71
CA GLN A 256 30.35 -47.22 -28.52
C GLN A 256 30.97 -46.97 -27.14
N ILE A 257 30.89 -47.98 -26.25
CA ILE A 257 31.50 -47.99 -24.92
C ILE A 257 32.49 -49.17 -24.87
N ASN A 258 33.77 -48.91 -24.59
CA ASN A 258 34.82 -49.93 -24.41
C ASN A 258 34.77 -51.10 -25.42
N GLU A 259 34.82 -50.77 -26.72
CA GLU A 259 34.81 -51.73 -27.84
C GLU A 259 33.50 -52.51 -28.06
N GLN A 260 32.50 -52.36 -27.19
CA GLN A 260 31.16 -52.93 -27.39
C GLN A 260 30.27 -51.95 -28.16
N ASN A 261 29.68 -52.45 -29.24
CA ASN A 261 28.65 -51.73 -30.01
C ASN A 261 27.28 -52.16 -29.48
N ASP A 262 26.60 -51.26 -28.78
CA ASP A 262 25.23 -51.52 -28.33
C ASP A 262 24.20 -50.95 -29.32
N GLN A 263 23.18 -51.75 -29.63
CA GLN A 263 22.01 -51.29 -30.38
C GLN A 263 21.00 -50.69 -29.40
N GLY A 264 21.13 -49.39 -29.16
CA GLY A 264 20.17 -48.60 -28.38
C GLY A 264 20.58 -48.38 -26.92
N ILE A 265 20.03 -47.31 -26.33
CA ILE A 265 20.30 -46.91 -24.94
C ILE A 265 19.02 -47.06 -24.12
N GLN A 266 19.12 -47.66 -22.94
CA GLN A 266 18.04 -47.65 -21.94
C GLN A 266 18.53 -47.05 -20.63
N PHE A 267 17.85 -46.02 -20.15
CA PHE A 267 18.01 -45.52 -18.78
C PHE A 267 17.00 -46.22 -17.88
N SER A 268 17.47 -46.78 -16.77
CA SER A 268 16.61 -47.36 -15.75
C SER A 268 16.20 -46.30 -14.72
N ASP A 269 14.94 -46.38 -14.29
CA ASP A 269 14.41 -45.60 -13.16
C ASP A 269 14.62 -46.34 -11.82
N GLN A 270 15.25 -47.52 -11.83
CA GLN A 270 15.61 -48.26 -10.62
C GLN A 270 16.84 -47.63 -9.94
N ASN A 271 16.72 -47.32 -8.65
CA ASN A 271 17.76 -46.61 -7.90
C ASN A 271 18.78 -47.54 -7.19
N LYS A 272 18.60 -48.87 -7.31
CA LYS A 272 19.40 -49.90 -6.61
C LYS A 272 19.83 -51.02 -7.56
N PRO A 273 20.84 -50.79 -8.42
CA PRO A 273 21.27 -51.76 -9.43
C PRO A 273 22.11 -52.92 -8.88
N LEU A 274 22.68 -52.78 -7.69
CA LEU A 274 23.55 -53.79 -7.09
C LEU A 274 22.78 -54.75 -6.18
N SER A 275 23.39 -55.87 -5.85
CA SER A 275 22.81 -56.89 -4.96
C SER A 275 23.88 -57.45 -4.06
N PHE A 276 23.55 -57.55 -2.78
CA PHE A 276 24.42 -58.04 -1.71
C PHE A 276 23.72 -59.15 -0.93
N LYS A 277 24.50 -60.02 -0.30
CA LYS A 277 23.98 -61.12 0.52
C LYS A 277 24.75 -61.22 1.83
N VAL A 278 24.03 -61.39 2.94
CA VAL A 278 24.59 -61.67 4.26
C VAL A 278 24.14 -63.06 4.71
N GLU A 279 25.08 -63.95 4.99
CA GLU A 279 24.81 -65.32 5.41
C GLU A 279 25.74 -65.81 6.54
N LYS A 280 25.33 -66.87 7.23
CA LYS A 280 26.13 -67.46 8.31
C LYS A 280 27.27 -68.29 7.75
N PHE A 281 28.48 -68.08 8.26
CA PHE A 281 29.70 -68.78 7.87
C PHE A 281 30.39 -69.35 9.11
N GLY A 282 29.96 -70.55 9.53
CA GLY A 282 30.40 -71.15 10.79
C GLY A 282 29.86 -70.40 12.01
N GLU A 283 30.75 -69.88 12.86
CA GLU A 283 30.45 -69.00 14.01
C GLU A 283 30.47 -67.50 13.63
N ASP A 284 30.83 -67.17 12.38
CA ASP A 284 30.98 -65.82 11.84
C ASP A 284 29.93 -65.53 10.74
N TYR A 285 29.98 -64.34 10.14
CA TYR A 285 28.98 -63.82 9.18
C TYR A 285 29.65 -63.33 7.90
N LEU A 286 29.19 -63.80 6.74
CA LEU A 286 29.75 -63.47 5.43
C LEU A 286 28.86 -62.45 4.70
N LEU A 287 29.44 -61.32 4.28
CA LEU A 287 28.85 -60.34 3.37
C LEU A 287 29.47 -60.52 1.97
N GLN A 288 28.64 -60.73 0.95
CA GLN A 288 29.05 -60.95 -0.44
C GLN A 288 28.34 -59.97 -1.39
N ALA A 289 29.06 -59.40 -2.37
CA ALA A 289 28.42 -58.73 -3.52
C ALA A 289 28.14 -59.73 -4.65
N LEU A 290 26.92 -59.72 -5.18
CA LEU A 290 26.44 -60.64 -6.20
C LEU A 290 26.64 -60.12 -7.64
N ASN A 291 26.69 -58.81 -7.82
CA ASN A 291 26.93 -58.15 -9.11
C ASN A 291 27.67 -56.81 -8.92
N ASP A 292 28.12 -56.22 -10.03
CA ASP A 292 28.81 -54.92 -10.09
C ASP A 292 28.51 -54.22 -11.43
N PHE A 293 28.89 -52.95 -11.58
CA PHE A 293 28.81 -52.25 -12.86
C PHE A 293 29.86 -52.74 -13.85
N ASP A 294 29.43 -52.95 -15.10
CA ASP A 294 30.32 -53.24 -16.23
C ASP A 294 31.20 -52.02 -16.55
N PHE A 295 30.62 -50.83 -16.45
CA PHE A 295 31.32 -49.56 -16.58
C PHE A 295 30.70 -48.47 -15.70
N PHE A 296 31.51 -47.54 -15.18
CA PHE A 296 31.03 -46.45 -14.34
C PHE A 296 31.55 -45.10 -14.84
N PHE A 297 30.65 -44.23 -15.31
CA PHE A 297 30.95 -42.87 -15.74
C PHE A 297 30.91 -41.91 -14.55
N MET A 298 32.07 -41.66 -13.93
CA MET A 298 32.18 -40.87 -12.70
C MET A 298 31.67 -39.42 -12.87
N HIS A 299 31.93 -38.80 -14.02
CA HIS A 299 31.50 -37.43 -14.31
C HIS A 299 30.00 -37.31 -14.57
N TYR A 300 29.36 -38.39 -15.01
CA TYR A 300 27.92 -38.42 -15.32
C TYR A 300 27.11 -39.07 -14.19
N GLN A 301 27.78 -39.66 -13.20
CA GLN A 301 27.17 -40.41 -12.10
C GLN A 301 26.33 -41.61 -12.59
N TRP A 302 26.79 -42.26 -13.67
CA TRP A 302 26.08 -43.38 -14.28
C TRP A 302 26.86 -44.68 -14.17
N GLY A 303 26.21 -45.72 -13.66
CA GLY A 303 26.67 -47.10 -13.76
C GLY A 303 25.98 -47.81 -14.92
N VAL A 304 26.70 -48.67 -15.64
CA VAL A 304 26.18 -49.44 -16.78
C VAL A 304 26.20 -50.93 -16.42
N ILE A 305 25.07 -51.61 -16.61
CA ILE A 305 24.95 -53.07 -16.52
C ILE A 305 24.22 -53.55 -17.78
N GLN A 306 24.86 -54.41 -18.58
CA GLN A 306 24.28 -55.02 -19.79
C GLN A 306 23.57 -54.00 -20.71
N GLY A 307 24.23 -52.87 -21.00
CA GLY A 307 23.70 -51.80 -21.85
C GLY A 307 22.65 -50.87 -21.20
N THR A 308 22.27 -51.12 -19.94
CA THR A 308 21.33 -50.28 -19.18
C THR A 308 22.06 -49.31 -18.27
N PHE A 309 21.70 -48.03 -18.34
CA PHE A 309 22.28 -46.95 -17.54
C PHE A 309 21.47 -46.69 -16.27
N TYR A 310 22.16 -46.66 -15.12
CA TYR A 310 21.60 -46.39 -13.80
C TYR A 310 22.18 -45.09 -13.26
N SER A 311 21.32 -44.13 -12.94
CA SER A 311 21.72 -42.85 -12.37
C SER A 311 21.90 -42.95 -10.86
N LEU A 312 23.05 -42.53 -10.36
CA LEU A 312 23.37 -42.50 -8.93
C LEU A 312 23.36 -41.07 -8.41
N THR A 313 22.86 -40.88 -7.20
CA THR A 313 23.08 -39.64 -6.44
C THR A 313 24.55 -39.49 -6.07
N LYS A 314 24.98 -38.27 -5.74
CA LYS A 314 26.35 -38.01 -5.26
C LYS A 314 26.70 -38.83 -4.01
N TYR A 315 25.73 -39.07 -3.13
CA TYR A 315 25.91 -39.90 -1.94
C TYR A 315 26.11 -41.37 -2.32
N GLN A 316 25.22 -41.92 -3.16
CA GLN A 316 25.33 -43.28 -3.68
C GLN A 316 26.65 -43.52 -4.43
N GLN A 317 27.09 -42.56 -5.25
CA GLN A 317 28.41 -42.60 -5.91
C GLN A 317 29.55 -42.70 -4.90
N THR A 318 29.49 -41.92 -3.81
CA THR A 318 30.52 -41.93 -2.77
C THR A 318 30.55 -43.29 -2.04
N VAL A 319 29.38 -43.83 -1.72
CA VAL A 319 29.24 -45.17 -1.11
C VAL A 319 29.81 -46.24 -2.05
N TYR A 320 29.42 -46.24 -3.32
CA TYR A 320 29.91 -47.19 -4.31
C TYR A 320 31.42 -47.09 -4.51
N GLN A 321 31.98 -45.89 -4.62
CA GLN A 321 33.43 -45.70 -4.76
C GLN A 321 34.18 -46.20 -3.53
N THR A 322 33.65 -45.94 -2.33
CA THR A 322 34.24 -46.42 -1.08
C THR A 322 34.21 -47.95 -1.04
N TRP A 323 33.07 -48.56 -1.34
CA TRP A 323 32.92 -50.02 -1.46
C TRP A 323 33.90 -50.61 -2.46
N LYS A 324 33.96 -50.06 -3.69
CA LYS A 324 34.83 -50.53 -4.76
C LYS A 324 36.31 -50.42 -4.39
N GLN A 325 36.72 -49.35 -3.71
CA GLN A 325 38.10 -49.19 -3.23
C GLN A 325 38.47 -50.18 -2.13
N LEU A 326 37.55 -50.47 -1.21
CA LEU A 326 37.75 -51.43 -0.12
C LEU A 326 37.80 -52.87 -0.65
N ILE A 327 36.87 -53.25 -1.54
CA ILE A 327 36.82 -54.59 -2.14
C ILE A 327 37.97 -54.86 -3.09
N ARG A 328 38.51 -53.86 -3.79
CA ARG A 328 39.70 -54.03 -4.65
C ARG A 328 40.94 -54.58 -3.90
N ARG A 329 40.93 -54.57 -2.57
CA ARG A 329 42.00 -55.13 -1.72
C ARG A 329 41.83 -56.63 -1.43
N LEU A 330 40.70 -57.22 -1.83
CA LEU A 330 40.32 -58.60 -1.53
C LEU A 330 40.36 -59.45 -2.81
N GLU A 331 40.70 -60.74 -2.69
CA GLU A 331 40.73 -61.68 -3.83
C GLU A 331 39.34 -62.02 -4.36
N LYS A 332 38.32 -61.97 -3.47
CA LYS A 332 36.90 -62.16 -3.78
C LYS A 332 36.10 -61.01 -3.19
N PRO A 333 34.92 -60.66 -3.75
CA PRO A 333 34.09 -59.60 -3.24
C PRO A 333 33.28 -60.04 -2.00
N GLU A 334 33.98 -60.55 -0.99
CA GLU A 334 33.46 -61.25 0.18
C GLU A 334 34.19 -60.77 1.46
N VAL A 335 33.44 -60.48 2.52
CA VAL A 335 33.97 -59.99 3.81
C VAL A 335 33.36 -60.78 4.96
N VAL A 336 34.20 -61.28 5.89
CA VAL A 336 33.75 -62.04 7.07
C VAL A 336 33.77 -61.15 8.32
N PHE A 337 32.66 -61.09 9.04
CA PHE A 337 32.45 -60.35 10.29
C PHE A 337 32.28 -61.31 11.46
N LYS A 338 32.92 -61.01 12.61
CA LYS A 338 32.77 -61.80 13.84
C LYS A 338 31.46 -61.47 14.56
N LYS A 339 30.99 -62.36 15.43
CA LYS A 339 29.76 -62.13 16.24
C LYS A 339 29.75 -60.79 17.00
N LYS A 340 30.89 -60.35 17.55
CA LYS A 340 31.01 -59.04 18.23
C LYS A 340 30.91 -57.82 17.30
N GLU A 341 31.06 -58.01 15.99
CA GLU A 341 31.03 -56.98 14.95
C GLU A 341 29.66 -56.89 14.26
N LEU A 342 28.71 -57.76 14.60
CA LEU A 342 27.33 -57.74 14.11
C LEU A 342 26.65 -56.36 14.23
N PRO A 343 26.79 -55.61 15.35
CA PRO A 343 26.19 -54.29 15.45
C PRO A 343 26.71 -53.31 14.38
N SER A 344 28.01 -53.31 14.09
CA SER A 344 28.60 -52.46 13.04
C SER A 344 28.15 -52.90 11.64
N LEU A 345 28.08 -54.21 11.39
CA LEU A 345 27.55 -54.73 10.13
C LEU A 345 26.11 -54.24 9.88
N PHE A 346 25.22 -54.40 10.86
CA PHE A 346 23.79 -54.09 10.71
C PHE A 346 23.44 -52.60 10.80
N LYS A 347 24.13 -51.81 11.64
CA LYS A 347 23.80 -50.39 11.84
C LYS A 347 24.67 -49.43 11.03
N GLU A 348 25.87 -49.83 10.60
CA GLU A 348 26.78 -48.94 9.87
C GLU A 348 26.95 -49.36 8.40
N ILE A 349 27.10 -50.65 8.10
CA ILE A 349 27.48 -51.12 6.76
C ILE A 349 26.27 -51.45 5.88
N ILE A 350 25.33 -52.25 6.36
CA ILE A 350 24.12 -52.65 5.60
C ILE A 350 23.28 -51.43 5.15
N PRO A 351 23.03 -50.41 5.99
CA PRO A 351 22.28 -49.24 5.56
C PRO A 351 22.96 -48.49 4.41
N LEU A 352 24.28 -48.35 4.45
CA LEU A 352 25.04 -47.73 3.36
C LEU A 352 24.95 -48.55 2.07
N LEU A 353 25.14 -49.87 2.13
CA LEU A 353 25.04 -50.72 0.94
C LEU A 353 23.62 -50.77 0.37
N SER A 354 22.61 -50.65 1.23
CA SER A 354 21.19 -50.57 0.87
C SER A 354 20.85 -49.33 0.03
N GLU A 355 21.69 -48.30 0.04
CA GLU A 355 21.54 -47.11 -0.81
C GLU A 355 21.89 -47.41 -2.26
N ILE A 356 22.83 -48.33 -2.53
CA ILE A 356 23.34 -48.62 -3.89
C ILE A 356 22.85 -49.97 -4.44
N GLY A 357 22.28 -50.82 -3.60
CA GLY A 357 21.80 -52.14 -4.00
C GLY A 357 20.86 -52.77 -2.96
N ASP A 358 20.26 -53.89 -3.32
CA ASP A 358 19.44 -54.68 -2.40
C ASP A 358 20.32 -55.60 -1.55
N VAL A 359 20.12 -55.62 -0.22
CA VAL A 359 20.88 -56.45 0.71
C VAL A 359 19.98 -57.57 1.24
N ALA A 360 20.21 -58.81 0.80
CA ALA A 360 19.47 -59.98 1.25
C ALA A 360 20.14 -60.59 2.50
N ILE A 361 19.41 -60.65 3.62
CA ILE A 361 19.89 -61.25 4.87
C ILE A 361 19.28 -62.65 5.02
N ALA A 362 20.11 -63.65 5.31
CA ALA A 362 19.63 -65.01 5.52
C ALA A 362 18.83 -65.13 6.84
N PRO A 363 17.71 -65.88 6.89
CA PRO A 363 16.86 -65.99 8.09
C PRO A 363 17.60 -66.40 9.37
N ALA A 364 18.60 -67.29 9.24
CA ALA A 364 19.42 -67.75 10.37
C ALA A 364 20.28 -66.63 11.01
N VAL A 365 20.52 -65.52 10.31
CA VAL A 365 21.22 -64.34 10.84
C VAL A 365 20.21 -63.37 11.46
N GLU A 366 19.02 -63.25 10.88
CA GLU A 366 17.93 -62.39 11.34
C GLU A 366 17.38 -62.81 12.72
N GLU A 367 17.39 -64.11 13.03
CA GLU A 367 16.94 -64.65 14.33
C GLU A 367 17.91 -64.40 15.51
N GLU A 368 19.19 -64.06 15.27
CA GLU A 368 20.19 -63.80 16.34
C GLU A 368 20.22 -62.34 16.81
N VAL A 369 19.44 -61.46 16.15
CA VAL A 369 19.53 -60.01 16.30
C VAL A 369 18.13 -59.41 16.43
N ALA A 370 17.92 -58.51 17.38
CA ALA A 370 16.66 -57.77 17.50
C ALA A 370 16.89 -56.28 17.24
N ASP A 371 16.21 -55.76 16.22
CA ASP A 371 16.16 -54.32 15.92
C ASP A 371 14.91 -53.70 16.57
N ILE A 372 15.07 -53.28 17.83
CA ILE A 372 14.02 -52.62 18.60
C ILE A 372 14.26 -51.11 18.57
N PRO A 373 13.26 -50.27 18.22
CA PRO A 373 13.40 -48.82 18.30
C PRO A 373 13.67 -48.36 19.73
N VAL A 374 14.54 -47.36 19.89
CA VAL A 374 14.82 -46.75 21.20
C VAL A 374 13.73 -45.75 21.59
N GLU A 375 13.23 -45.88 22.81
CA GLU A 375 12.42 -44.85 23.47
C GLU A 375 13.23 -44.15 24.56
N PHE A 376 13.04 -42.84 24.72
CA PHE A 376 13.77 -42.04 25.70
C PHE A 376 12.87 -41.59 26.84
N ILE A 377 13.35 -41.74 28.09
CA ILE A 377 12.69 -41.16 29.26
C ILE A 377 13.67 -40.26 30.00
N PHE A 378 13.32 -38.97 30.10
CA PHE A 378 14.10 -37.93 30.76
C PHE A 378 13.53 -37.59 32.13
N PHE A 379 14.39 -37.55 33.15
CA PHE A 379 13.99 -37.19 34.51
C PHE A 379 14.72 -35.92 34.93
N PHE A 380 14.02 -34.86 35.31
CA PHE A 380 14.61 -33.63 35.85
C PHE A 380 14.14 -33.36 37.28
N ARG A 381 15.06 -33.09 38.20
CA ARG A 381 14.75 -32.76 39.60
C ARG A 381 15.63 -31.65 40.17
N LYS A 382 15.07 -30.86 41.08
CA LYS A 382 15.81 -29.86 41.88
C LYS A 382 16.43 -30.53 43.12
N ALA A 383 17.75 -30.53 43.22
CA ALA A 383 18.48 -31.03 44.39
C ALA A 383 19.74 -30.18 44.66
N LYS A 384 19.97 -29.79 45.92
CA LYS A 384 21.15 -29.02 46.37
C LYS A 384 21.48 -27.78 45.50
N GLY A 385 20.45 -27.02 45.08
CA GLY A 385 20.64 -25.82 44.24
C GLY A 385 20.99 -26.11 42.77
N LYS A 386 20.86 -27.35 42.31
CA LYS A 386 21.13 -27.79 40.93
C LYS A 386 19.89 -28.46 40.32
N ILE A 387 19.80 -28.44 38.99
CA ILE A 387 18.94 -29.34 38.22
C ILE A 387 19.76 -30.60 37.95
N GLN A 388 19.29 -31.74 38.48
CA GLN A 388 19.83 -33.05 38.16
C GLN A 388 18.96 -33.71 37.10
N ALA A 389 19.59 -34.30 36.09
CA ALA A 389 18.94 -34.97 35.00
C ALA A 389 19.46 -36.40 34.78
N ARG A 390 18.56 -37.30 34.38
CA ARG A 390 18.86 -38.68 33.98
C ARG A 390 18.11 -38.98 32.68
N VAL A 391 18.73 -39.77 31.80
CA VAL A 391 18.06 -40.38 30.64
C VAL A 391 18.15 -41.90 30.72
N ASP A 392 17.02 -42.54 30.40
CA ASP A 392 16.86 -43.98 30.24
C ASP A 392 16.60 -44.27 28.75
N PHE A 393 17.37 -45.18 28.16
CA PHE A 393 17.27 -45.68 26.79
C PHE A 393 16.55 -47.03 26.81
N VAL A 394 15.29 -47.04 26.39
CA VAL A 394 14.38 -48.18 26.52
C VAL A 394 14.29 -48.92 25.18
N TYR A 395 14.69 -50.19 25.17
CA TYR A 395 14.60 -51.11 24.04
C TYR A 395 13.67 -52.26 24.43
N GLY A 396 12.36 -52.03 24.39
CA GLY A 396 11.36 -52.98 24.85
C GLY A 396 11.49 -53.24 26.35
N GLU A 397 11.88 -54.46 26.74
CA GLU A 397 12.07 -54.86 28.15
C GLU A 397 13.48 -54.54 28.69
N VAL A 398 14.43 -54.19 27.82
CA VAL A 398 15.82 -53.87 28.19
C VAL A 398 15.95 -52.37 28.35
N ILE A 399 16.51 -51.92 29.47
CA ILE A 399 16.75 -50.50 29.74
C ILE A 399 18.25 -50.28 29.99
N TYR A 400 18.85 -49.43 29.16
CA TYR A 400 20.17 -48.87 29.43
C TYR A 400 19.97 -47.49 30.06
N SER A 401 20.51 -47.23 31.24
CA SER A 401 20.35 -45.95 31.91
C SER A 401 21.69 -45.27 32.14
N THR A 402 21.66 -43.94 32.12
CA THR A 402 22.79 -43.13 32.59
C THR A 402 23.07 -43.26 34.09
N ASP A 403 22.11 -43.80 34.87
CA ASP A 403 22.32 -44.25 36.25
C ASP A 403 22.29 -45.79 36.30
N PRO A 404 23.42 -46.46 36.60
CA PRO A 404 23.50 -47.92 36.60
C PRO A 404 22.47 -48.62 37.49
N LYS A 405 21.92 -47.93 38.50
CA LYS A 405 20.86 -48.49 39.37
C LYS A 405 19.52 -48.67 38.68
N HIS A 406 19.35 -48.09 37.50
CA HIS A 406 18.13 -48.12 36.70
C HIS A 406 18.29 -48.93 35.41
N GLU A 407 19.41 -49.62 35.23
CA GLU A 407 19.59 -50.59 34.14
C GLU A 407 18.75 -51.85 34.37
N VAL A 408 18.11 -52.34 33.31
CA VAL A 408 17.33 -53.58 33.30
C VAL A 408 17.87 -54.44 32.18
N SER A 409 18.45 -55.60 32.51
CA SER A 409 18.94 -56.60 31.56
C SER A 409 18.06 -57.85 31.63
N THR A 410 17.73 -58.46 30.49
CA THR A 410 16.97 -59.71 30.38
C THR A 410 17.87 -60.86 29.91
N ASP A 411 17.59 -62.11 30.35
CA ASP A 411 18.30 -63.35 29.94
C ASP A 411 17.95 -63.80 28.49
N GLN A 412 17.88 -62.86 27.54
CA GLN A 412 17.38 -63.14 26.19
C GLN A 412 18.47 -63.75 25.27
N THR A 413 18.05 -64.62 24.36
CA THR A 413 18.89 -65.39 23.40
C THR A 413 19.40 -64.58 22.20
N PHE A 414 18.95 -63.34 22.05
CA PHE A 414 19.28 -62.45 20.93
C PHE A 414 19.98 -61.16 21.40
N GLN A 415 20.77 -60.55 20.53
CA GLN A 415 21.49 -59.31 20.83
C GLN A 415 20.67 -58.09 20.37
N VAL A 416 20.37 -57.15 21.28
CA VAL A 416 19.71 -55.87 20.94
C VAL A 416 20.68 -54.97 20.18
N LEU A 417 20.28 -54.50 19.01
CA LEU A 417 21.05 -53.51 18.25
C LEU A 417 20.80 -52.10 18.81
N ARG A 418 21.75 -51.61 19.61
CA ARG A 418 21.68 -50.23 20.11
C ARG A 418 21.82 -49.21 18.99
N ASP A 419 20.88 -48.28 18.91
CA ASP A 419 20.96 -47.09 18.06
C ASP A 419 21.88 -46.06 18.72
N THR A 420 23.18 -46.31 18.61
CA THR A 420 24.20 -45.42 19.20
C THR A 420 24.19 -44.01 18.60
N VAL A 421 23.59 -43.82 17.42
CA VAL A 421 23.48 -42.51 16.75
C VAL A 421 22.41 -41.67 17.46
N GLU A 422 21.20 -42.21 17.63
CA GLU A 422 20.11 -41.51 18.32
C GLU A 422 20.37 -41.37 19.83
N GLU A 423 20.99 -42.38 20.47
CA GLU A 423 21.45 -42.25 21.85
C GLU A 423 22.46 -41.09 22.01
N LYS A 424 23.46 -41.00 21.13
CA LYS A 424 24.47 -39.93 21.17
C LYS A 424 23.85 -38.56 20.91
N ARG A 425 22.90 -38.48 19.97
CA ARG A 425 22.16 -37.25 19.65
C ARG A 425 21.48 -36.67 20.88
N VAL A 426 20.80 -37.51 21.66
CA VAL A 426 20.15 -37.12 22.91
C VAL A 426 21.18 -36.74 23.99
N LEU A 427 22.30 -37.46 24.08
CA LEU A 427 23.37 -37.11 25.02
C LEU A 427 24.04 -35.76 24.68
N ASP A 428 24.14 -35.41 23.40
CA ASP A 428 24.68 -34.12 22.97
C ASP A 428 23.73 -32.94 23.30
N LEU A 429 22.41 -33.16 23.46
CA LEU A 429 21.48 -32.15 23.95
C LEU A 429 21.85 -31.69 25.38
N PHE A 430 22.22 -32.62 26.26
CA PHE A 430 22.66 -32.27 27.62
C PHE A 430 23.90 -31.38 27.59
N ARG A 431 24.85 -31.63 26.68
CA ARG A 431 26.03 -30.78 26.50
C ARG A 431 25.67 -29.39 25.99
N MET A 432 24.76 -29.32 25.02
CA MET A 432 24.26 -28.06 24.44
C MET A 432 23.63 -27.15 25.52
N TYR A 433 22.84 -27.73 26.44
CA TYR A 433 22.24 -27.02 27.57
C TYR A 433 23.14 -26.95 28.82
N ARG A 434 24.47 -27.11 28.63
CA ARG A 434 25.51 -26.93 29.66
C ARG A 434 25.38 -27.84 30.89
N TYR A 435 24.80 -29.02 30.73
CA TYR A 435 24.86 -30.05 31.77
C TYR A 435 26.24 -30.70 31.83
N GLN A 436 26.73 -30.92 33.04
CA GLN A 436 27.96 -31.65 33.32
C GLN A 436 27.62 -33.07 33.74
N LYS A 437 28.39 -34.04 33.26
CA LYS A 437 28.20 -35.45 33.61
C LYS A 437 28.59 -35.68 35.07
N ASN A 438 27.75 -36.39 35.83
CA ASN A 438 28.03 -36.83 37.20
C ASN A 438 27.91 -38.37 37.30
N GLU A 439 28.06 -38.93 38.51
CA GLU A 439 28.02 -40.39 38.75
C GLU A 439 26.67 -41.05 38.39
N THR A 440 25.59 -40.27 38.33
CA THR A 440 24.20 -40.76 38.17
C THR A 440 23.49 -40.16 36.95
N GLY A 441 24.22 -39.55 36.01
CA GLY A 441 23.66 -38.83 34.88
C GLY A 441 24.30 -37.45 34.67
N TYR A 442 23.48 -36.40 34.77
CA TYR A 442 23.83 -35.03 34.38
C TYR A 442 23.37 -34.00 35.42
N GLU A 443 24.09 -32.89 35.56
CA GLU A 443 23.66 -31.78 36.41
C GLU A 443 24.08 -30.40 35.90
N ARG A 444 23.30 -29.37 36.22
CA ARG A 444 23.65 -27.96 36.03
C ARG A 444 23.17 -27.09 37.19
N PRO A 445 23.78 -25.91 37.44
CA PRO A 445 23.26 -24.95 38.41
C PRO A 445 21.79 -24.60 38.12
N LEU A 446 20.97 -24.41 39.16
CA LEU A 446 19.59 -23.97 38.98
C LEU A 446 19.58 -22.54 38.41
N PRO A 447 19.04 -22.32 37.20
CA PRO A 447 18.92 -20.99 36.63
C PRO A 447 17.90 -20.14 37.40
N SER A 448 17.96 -18.82 37.21
CA SER A 448 16.98 -17.85 37.72
C SER A 448 16.54 -16.90 36.60
N GLY A 449 15.41 -16.20 36.80
CA GLY A 449 14.90 -15.22 35.85
C GLY A 449 14.65 -15.80 34.45
N GLU A 450 15.23 -15.15 33.43
CA GLU A 450 15.07 -15.52 32.02
C GLU A 450 15.58 -16.94 31.71
N GLU A 451 16.70 -17.35 32.29
CA GLU A 451 17.23 -18.69 32.07
C GLU A 451 16.32 -19.79 32.67
N LEU A 452 15.60 -19.46 33.76
CA LEU A 452 14.63 -20.36 34.37
C LEU A 452 13.34 -20.44 33.54
N TYR A 453 12.87 -19.31 33.01
CA TYR A 453 11.76 -19.29 32.04
C TYR A 453 12.10 -20.10 30.77
N ALA A 454 13.29 -19.88 30.20
CA ALA A 454 13.78 -20.60 29.03
C ALA A 454 13.93 -22.12 29.27
N PHE A 455 14.28 -22.53 30.49
CA PHE A 455 14.29 -23.93 30.88
C PHE A 455 12.90 -24.58 30.69
N PHE A 456 11.85 -23.97 31.25
CA PHE A 456 10.50 -24.55 31.16
C PHE A 456 9.88 -24.48 29.77
N ARG A 457 10.13 -23.40 29.04
CA ARG A 457 9.52 -23.15 27.73
C ARG A 457 10.25 -23.79 26.57
N THR A 458 11.56 -23.61 26.51
CA THR A 458 12.36 -23.99 25.35
C THR A 458 13.05 -25.33 25.59
N GLU A 459 13.81 -25.43 26.67
CA GLU A 459 14.66 -26.61 26.91
C GLU A 459 13.83 -27.88 27.11
N LEU A 460 12.86 -27.87 28.04
CA LEU A 460 12.01 -29.04 28.27
C LEU A 460 11.19 -29.44 27.04
N SER A 461 10.79 -28.47 26.21
CA SER A 461 10.06 -28.75 24.97
C SER A 461 10.93 -29.46 23.93
N VAL A 462 12.23 -29.14 23.86
CA VAL A 462 13.19 -29.87 23.02
C VAL A 462 13.32 -31.32 23.51
N PHE A 463 13.49 -31.56 24.81
CA PHE A 463 13.55 -32.94 25.33
C PHE A 463 12.26 -33.74 25.09
N ARG A 464 11.08 -33.10 25.16
CA ARG A 464 9.79 -33.74 24.85
C ARG A 464 9.65 -34.21 23.40
N GLN A 465 10.39 -33.62 22.46
CA GLN A 465 10.38 -34.05 21.06
C GLN A 465 11.09 -35.40 20.88
N PHE A 466 12.04 -35.72 21.76
CA PHE A 466 12.79 -36.98 21.71
C PHE A 466 12.20 -38.06 22.62
N GLY A 467 11.46 -37.70 23.67
CA GLY A 467 10.90 -38.71 24.58
C GLY A 467 10.12 -38.15 25.77
N GLU A 468 9.73 -39.02 26.69
CA GLU A 468 8.91 -38.64 27.84
C GLU A 468 9.72 -37.81 28.86
N VAL A 469 9.19 -36.67 29.30
CA VAL A 469 9.84 -35.81 30.30
C VAL A 469 9.10 -35.85 31.64
N ARG A 470 9.79 -36.28 32.69
CA ARG A 470 9.29 -36.39 34.06
C ARG A 470 9.96 -35.37 34.99
N LEU A 471 9.15 -34.47 35.56
CA LEU A 471 9.60 -33.40 36.46
C LEU A 471 9.31 -33.71 37.93
N GLY A 472 10.33 -33.58 38.78
CA GLY A 472 10.18 -33.63 40.24
C GLY A 472 9.39 -32.45 40.81
N ARG A 473 8.65 -32.69 41.90
CA ARG A 473 7.71 -31.72 42.52
C ARG A 473 8.34 -30.34 42.80
N LYS A 474 9.49 -30.29 43.48
CA LYS A 474 10.18 -29.02 43.85
C LYS A 474 10.64 -28.19 42.65
N LEU A 475 10.81 -28.81 41.48
CA LEU A 475 11.17 -28.09 40.26
C LEU A 475 9.89 -27.54 39.60
N ARG A 476 8.82 -28.33 39.56
CA ARG A 476 7.51 -27.92 39.03
C ARG A 476 6.91 -26.70 39.74
N GLU A 477 7.08 -26.60 41.06
CA GLU A 477 6.58 -25.48 41.88
C GLU A 477 7.26 -24.13 41.58
N LEU A 478 8.35 -24.09 40.81
CA LEU A 478 9.02 -22.83 40.41
C LEU A 478 8.39 -22.14 39.20
N TYR A 479 7.48 -22.81 38.50
CA TYR A 479 6.80 -22.28 37.32
C TYR A 479 5.30 -22.20 37.61
N LEU A 480 4.79 -20.97 37.72
CA LEU A 480 3.38 -20.73 37.98
C LEU A 480 2.62 -20.80 36.66
N ASP A 481 1.69 -21.75 36.60
CA ASP A 481 0.82 -21.95 35.44
C ASP A 481 -0.22 -20.83 35.39
N ALA A 482 -0.24 -20.12 34.26
CA ALA A 482 -1.11 -18.98 34.03
C ALA A 482 -2.61 -19.33 34.15
N HIS A 483 -3.01 -20.58 33.91
CA HIS A 483 -4.40 -21.01 34.08
C HIS A 483 -4.89 -21.04 35.55
N LYS A 484 -3.96 -21.06 36.53
CA LYS A 484 -4.30 -21.03 37.97
C LYS A 484 -4.16 -19.64 38.59
N HIS A 485 -3.55 -18.71 37.86
CA HIS A 485 -3.24 -17.36 38.31
C HIS A 485 -3.78 -16.33 37.29
N GLN A 486 -5.05 -16.47 36.91
CA GLN A 486 -5.67 -15.60 35.91
C GLN A 486 -5.80 -14.14 36.41
N PRO A 487 -5.57 -13.15 35.53
CA PRO A 487 -5.81 -11.76 35.84
C PRO A 487 -7.32 -11.46 35.90
N LYS A 488 -7.73 -10.65 36.88
CA LYS A 488 -9.07 -10.07 37.02
C LYS A 488 -8.99 -8.56 36.88
N ILE A 489 -9.98 -7.98 36.20
CA ILE A 489 -10.07 -6.55 35.94
C ILE A 489 -11.37 -6.04 36.55
N GLU A 490 -11.29 -5.07 37.45
CA GLU A 490 -12.48 -4.39 38.00
C GLU A 490 -12.50 -2.93 37.55
N VAL A 491 -13.62 -2.48 36.97
CA VAL A 491 -13.80 -1.09 36.53
C VAL A 491 -14.84 -0.42 37.41
N THR A 492 -14.40 0.58 38.18
CA THR A 492 -15.24 1.37 39.07
C THR A 492 -15.26 2.84 38.67
N GLU A 493 -16.33 3.54 39.03
CA GLU A 493 -16.54 4.93 38.68
C GLU A 493 -16.21 5.85 39.87
N THR A 494 -15.21 6.73 39.72
CA THR A 494 -14.74 7.60 40.81
C THR A 494 -14.62 9.05 40.34
N GLY A 495 -15.58 9.91 40.73
CA GLY A 495 -15.52 11.35 40.44
C GLY A 495 -15.65 11.67 38.94
N SER A 496 -14.56 12.05 38.28
CA SER A 496 -14.49 12.28 36.82
C SER A 496 -13.66 11.22 36.08
N TRP A 497 -13.26 10.17 36.80
CA TRP A 497 -12.38 9.09 36.34
C TRP A 497 -13.07 7.73 36.46
N LEU A 498 -12.53 6.77 35.72
CA LEU A 498 -12.76 5.34 35.84
C LEU A 498 -11.50 4.72 36.41
N ASP A 499 -11.66 3.98 37.50
CA ASP A 499 -10.57 3.28 38.17
C ASP A 499 -10.59 1.83 37.69
N ILE A 500 -9.54 1.41 37.00
CA ILE A 500 -9.35 0.04 36.53
C ILE A 500 -8.35 -0.63 37.47
N ARG A 501 -8.85 -1.52 38.33
CA ARG A 501 -8.04 -2.32 39.25
C ARG A 501 -7.70 -3.66 38.63
N PHE A 502 -6.44 -4.06 38.75
CA PHE A 502 -5.96 -5.36 38.31
C PHE A 502 -5.59 -6.22 39.51
N ASP A 503 -6.08 -7.45 39.53
CA ASP A 503 -5.75 -8.44 40.56
C ASP A 503 -5.29 -9.74 39.90
N VAL A 504 -4.24 -10.35 40.42
CA VAL A 504 -3.74 -11.65 39.97
C VAL A 504 -3.77 -12.62 41.13
N THR A 505 -4.63 -13.63 41.00
CA THR A 505 -4.91 -14.59 42.08
C THR A 505 -3.61 -15.18 42.64
N GLY A 506 -3.31 -14.98 43.93
CA GLY A 506 -2.15 -15.59 44.60
C GLY A 506 -0.83 -14.84 44.51
N ILE A 507 -0.83 -13.58 44.03
CA ILE A 507 0.30 -12.65 44.07
C ILE A 507 0.03 -11.59 45.13
N GLU A 508 1.07 -11.16 45.86
CA GLU A 508 0.93 -10.10 46.87
C GLU A 508 0.70 -8.72 46.21
N GLU A 509 -0.14 -7.87 46.83
CA GLU A 509 -0.51 -6.55 46.26
C GLU A 509 0.71 -5.68 45.91
N GLN A 510 1.78 -5.78 46.71
CA GLN A 510 3.04 -5.04 46.47
C GLN A 510 3.79 -5.46 45.19
N GLU A 511 3.58 -6.67 44.69
CA GLU A 511 4.20 -7.17 43.45
C GLU A 511 3.34 -6.95 42.21
N ILE A 512 2.04 -6.61 42.37
CA ILE A 512 1.10 -6.41 41.26
C ILE A 512 1.57 -5.26 40.35
N ASP A 513 2.05 -4.16 40.93
CA ASP A 513 2.56 -3.02 40.14
C ASP A 513 3.73 -3.43 39.22
N HIS A 514 4.60 -4.31 39.69
CA HIS A 514 5.73 -4.81 38.90
C HIS A 514 5.28 -5.81 37.81
N VAL A 515 4.27 -6.63 38.10
CA VAL A 515 3.61 -7.48 37.10
C VAL A 515 2.95 -6.62 36.01
N LEU A 516 2.21 -5.58 36.39
CA LEU A 516 1.58 -4.63 35.47
C LEU A 516 2.61 -3.90 34.61
N GLN A 517 3.71 -3.44 35.19
CA GLN A 517 4.81 -2.82 34.43
C GLN A 517 5.43 -3.79 33.41
N SER A 518 5.49 -5.07 33.73
CA SER A 518 6.03 -6.10 32.83
C SER A 518 5.04 -6.41 31.69
N LEU A 519 3.74 -6.47 31.98
CA LEU A 519 2.68 -6.57 30.96
C LEU A 519 2.64 -5.33 30.04
N LEU A 520 2.78 -4.11 30.60
CA LEU A 520 2.86 -2.87 29.82
C LEU A 520 4.08 -2.82 28.88
N ARG A 521 5.17 -3.50 29.25
CA ARG A 521 6.38 -3.66 28.42
C ARG A 521 6.27 -4.82 27.43
N ASN A 522 5.20 -5.61 27.50
CA ASN A 522 5.00 -6.82 26.72
C ASN A 522 6.08 -7.89 26.99
N ASP A 523 6.53 -7.98 28.24
CA ASP A 523 7.46 -9.02 28.68
C ASP A 523 6.77 -10.39 28.61
N ALA A 524 7.53 -11.48 28.45
CA ALA A 524 6.98 -12.84 28.37
C ALA A 524 6.71 -13.49 29.74
N PHE A 525 7.34 -12.96 30.79
CA PHE A 525 7.24 -13.47 32.16
C PHE A 525 7.61 -12.39 33.19
N TYR A 526 7.28 -12.65 34.45
CA TYR A 526 7.76 -11.93 35.61
C TYR A 526 8.32 -12.90 36.66
N THR A 527 9.37 -12.51 37.38
CA THR A 527 9.93 -13.31 38.49
C THR A 527 9.51 -12.70 39.81
N LEU A 528 8.75 -13.45 40.60
CA LEU A 528 8.32 -13.04 41.94
C LEU A 528 9.51 -12.99 42.91
N GLU A 529 9.38 -12.23 44.01
CA GLU A 529 10.39 -12.13 45.06
C GLU A 529 10.78 -13.48 45.66
N ASN A 530 9.82 -14.43 45.70
CA ASN A 530 10.03 -15.79 46.17
C ASN A 530 10.81 -16.70 45.18
N GLY A 531 11.17 -16.17 44.00
CA GLY A 531 11.94 -16.84 42.95
C GLY A 531 11.11 -17.71 41.99
N GLN A 532 9.78 -17.67 42.07
CA GLN A 532 8.89 -18.32 41.10
C GLN A 532 8.76 -17.46 39.83
N VAL A 533 8.57 -18.13 38.69
CA VAL A 533 8.35 -17.48 37.39
C VAL A 533 6.87 -17.55 37.03
N LEU A 534 6.26 -16.40 36.86
CA LEU A 534 4.91 -16.22 36.32
C LEU A 534 5.01 -16.01 34.81
N SER A 535 4.42 -16.91 34.04
CA SER A 535 4.38 -16.82 32.57
C SER A 535 3.14 -16.03 32.11
N PHE A 536 3.33 -15.18 31.11
CA PHE A 536 2.25 -14.38 30.50
C PHE A 536 1.75 -14.95 29.17
N ASP A 537 2.07 -16.20 28.89
CA ASP A 537 1.77 -16.83 27.60
C ASP A 537 0.31 -17.29 27.46
N SER A 538 -0.50 -17.18 28.52
CA SER A 538 -1.92 -17.53 28.40
C SER A 538 -2.69 -16.45 27.65
N GLU A 539 -3.77 -16.87 27.02
CA GLU A 539 -4.63 -15.97 26.25
C GLU A 539 -5.14 -14.81 27.12
N GLU A 540 -5.44 -15.06 28.40
CA GLU A 540 -5.96 -14.06 29.34
C GLU A 540 -4.91 -12.96 29.64
N PHE A 541 -3.64 -13.33 29.84
CA PHE A 541 -2.57 -12.35 30.04
C PHE A 541 -2.25 -11.57 28.76
N GLN A 542 -2.32 -12.22 27.59
CA GLN A 542 -2.14 -11.55 26.32
C GLN A 542 -3.26 -10.54 26.03
N GLN A 543 -4.52 -10.91 26.26
CA GLN A 543 -5.66 -10.01 26.17
C GLN A 543 -5.52 -8.82 27.12
N THR A 544 -5.13 -9.09 28.38
CA THR A 544 -4.87 -8.04 29.38
C THR A 544 -3.74 -7.10 28.95
N SER A 545 -2.63 -7.64 28.43
CA SER A 545 -1.50 -6.87 27.88
C SER A 545 -1.94 -5.96 26.73
N GLN A 546 -2.75 -6.47 25.80
CA GLN A 546 -3.27 -5.67 24.67
C GLN A 546 -4.12 -4.49 25.15
N VAL A 547 -5.01 -4.71 26.12
CA VAL A 547 -5.83 -3.65 26.71
C VAL A 547 -4.95 -2.61 27.41
N LEU A 548 -3.98 -3.06 28.22
CA LEU A 548 -3.03 -2.19 28.91
C LEU A 548 -2.18 -1.35 27.95
N GLN A 549 -1.74 -1.93 26.84
CA GLN A 549 -0.98 -1.22 25.80
C GLN A 549 -1.80 -0.13 25.12
N GLN A 550 -3.09 -0.36 24.89
CA GLN A 550 -4.00 0.63 24.30
C GLN A 550 -4.26 1.79 25.28
N LEU A 551 -4.36 1.48 26.58
CA LEU A 551 -4.56 2.48 27.63
C LEU A 551 -3.30 3.27 27.97
N ARG A 552 -2.11 2.81 27.56
CA ARG A 552 -0.75 3.30 27.94
C ARG A 552 -0.55 4.80 27.89
N GLU A 553 -1.14 5.49 26.91
CA GLU A 553 -0.94 6.94 26.74
C GLU A 553 -1.70 7.80 27.75
N SER A 554 -2.66 7.20 28.47
CA SER A 554 -3.54 7.85 29.44
C SER A 554 -3.26 7.44 30.89
N ILE A 555 -2.25 6.60 31.16
CA ILE A 555 -2.05 5.98 32.46
C ILE A 555 -1.34 6.91 33.45
N ARG A 556 -1.97 7.11 34.61
CA ARG A 556 -1.28 7.28 35.89
C ARG A 556 -1.56 6.04 36.72
N THR A 557 -0.51 5.29 37.04
CA THR A 557 -0.57 4.14 37.96
C THR A 557 -0.26 4.62 39.36
N GLU A 558 -1.20 4.45 40.27
CA GLU A 558 -1.00 4.55 41.72
C GLU A 558 -1.62 3.29 42.35
N GLU A 559 -0.83 2.54 43.13
CA GLU A 559 -1.29 1.37 43.93
C GLU A 559 -2.16 0.36 43.15
N GLY A 560 -1.69 -0.16 42.01
CA GLY A 560 -2.41 -1.19 41.23
C GLY A 560 -3.68 -0.70 40.50
N THR A 561 -3.94 0.62 40.50
CA THR A 561 -5.12 1.23 39.87
C THR A 561 -4.72 2.12 38.69
N ILE A 562 -5.43 1.97 37.57
CA ILE A 562 -5.28 2.82 36.38
C ILE A 562 -6.47 3.78 36.31
N HIS A 563 -6.19 5.08 36.35
CA HIS A 563 -7.21 6.12 36.18
C HIS A 563 -7.39 6.48 34.70
N VAL A 564 -8.61 6.32 34.18
CA VAL A 564 -8.97 6.67 32.79
C VAL A 564 -10.12 7.68 32.77
N PRO A 565 -10.12 8.69 31.88
CA PRO A 565 -11.25 9.62 31.79
C PRO A 565 -12.58 8.91 31.48
N LYS A 566 -13.68 9.33 32.14
CA LYS A 566 -15.02 8.72 31.94
C LYS A 566 -15.52 8.73 30.50
N ASN A 567 -15.08 9.68 29.69
CA ASN A 567 -15.50 9.81 28.29
C ASN A 567 -14.96 8.68 27.40
N GLN A 568 -14.02 7.87 27.91
CA GLN A 568 -13.54 6.65 27.26
C GLN A 568 -14.29 5.39 27.73
N GLY A 569 -15.28 5.51 28.61
CA GLY A 569 -16.01 4.38 29.18
C GLY A 569 -16.61 3.43 28.14
N LEU A 570 -17.21 3.96 27.06
CA LEU A 570 -17.79 3.14 25.99
C LEU A 570 -16.73 2.30 25.26
N ILE A 571 -15.53 2.85 25.07
CA ILE A 571 -14.39 2.18 24.42
C ILE A 571 -13.89 1.07 25.35
N ILE A 572 -13.71 1.40 26.63
CA ILE A 572 -13.25 0.46 27.66
C ILE A 572 -14.21 -0.71 27.78
N GLN A 573 -15.53 -0.46 27.79
CA GLN A 573 -16.51 -1.55 27.84
C GLN A 573 -16.40 -2.48 26.63
N ASN A 574 -16.34 -1.94 25.41
CA ASN A 574 -16.23 -2.76 24.20
C ASN A 574 -14.91 -3.54 24.16
N GLN A 575 -13.81 -2.95 24.64
CA GLN A 575 -12.50 -3.61 24.68
C GLN A 575 -12.42 -4.69 25.76
N LEU A 576 -13.04 -4.46 26.91
CA LEU A 576 -13.06 -5.38 28.04
C LEU A 576 -14.18 -6.43 27.96
N GLU A 577 -15.11 -6.33 27.02
CA GLU A 577 -16.26 -7.25 26.86
C GLU A 577 -15.82 -8.72 26.67
N LYS A 578 -14.65 -8.95 26.06
CA LYS A 578 -14.08 -10.29 25.84
C LYS A 578 -13.17 -10.77 26.97
N SER A 579 -12.88 -9.92 27.95
CA SER A 579 -11.99 -10.21 29.07
C SER A 579 -12.77 -10.59 30.32
N ASN A 580 -12.09 -11.12 31.35
CA ASN A 580 -12.68 -11.43 32.65
C ASN A 580 -12.84 -10.15 33.51
N ALA A 581 -13.58 -9.17 32.97
CA ALA A 581 -13.78 -7.86 33.56
C ALA A 581 -15.14 -7.74 34.27
N THR A 582 -15.15 -7.12 35.45
CA THR A 582 -16.36 -6.75 36.19
C THR A 582 -16.55 -5.24 36.15
N PHE A 583 -17.78 -4.80 35.91
CA PHE A 583 -18.15 -3.38 35.82
C PHE A 583 -19.10 -2.99 36.95
N SER A 584 -18.93 -1.81 37.53
CA SER A 584 -19.88 -1.29 38.54
C SER A 584 -21.27 -1.03 37.96
N GLU A 585 -22.31 -1.10 38.79
CA GLU A 585 -23.70 -0.81 38.40
C GLU A 585 -23.88 0.64 37.89
N SER A 586 -23.15 1.59 38.50
CA SER A 586 -23.17 3.00 38.10
C SER A 586 -22.62 3.20 36.69
N PHE A 587 -21.54 2.50 36.34
CA PHE A 587 -20.94 2.52 35.01
C PHE A 587 -21.88 1.91 33.96
N GLN A 588 -22.51 0.77 34.27
CA GLN A 588 -23.48 0.14 33.38
C GLN A 588 -24.69 1.05 33.12
N THR A 589 -25.17 1.76 34.14
CA THR A 589 -26.28 2.73 34.02
C THR A 589 -25.88 3.90 33.11
N MET A 590 -24.69 4.48 33.31
CA MET A 590 -24.17 5.54 32.46
C MET A 590 -24.11 5.12 30.98
N VAL A 591 -23.60 3.91 30.69
CA VAL A 591 -23.51 3.44 29.31
C VAL A 591 -24.90 3.20 28.71
N GLN A 592 -25.84 2.64 29.47
CA GLN A 592 -27.22 2.50 29.02
C GLN A 592 -27.86 3.85 28.66
N ASP A 593 -27.65 4.87 29.48
CA ASP A 593 -28.17 6.22 29.23
C ASP A 593 -27.51 6.90 28.02
N LEU A 594 -26.23 6.63 27.76
CA LEU A 594 -25.51 7.09 26.56
C LEU A 594 -26.00 6.40 25.27
N ILE A 595 -26.33 5.11 25.34
CA ILE A 595 -26.85 4.33 24.21
C ILE A 595 -28.32 4.69 23.92
N HIS A 596 -29.10 4.96 24.97
CA HIS A 596 -30.54 5.25 24.92
C HIS A 596 -30.90 6.62 25.53
N PRO A 597 -30.38 7.72 24.97
CA PRO A 597 -30.58 9.07 25.53
C PRO A 597 -32.06 9.49 25.56
N GLU A 598 -32.90 8.90 24.71
CA GLU A 598 -34.35 9.17 24.67
C GLU A 598 -35.08 8.72 25.95
N ARG A 599 -34.50 7.79 26.71
CA ARG A 599 -35.07 7.23 27.94
C ARG A 599 -34.70 8.04 29.18
N TYR A 600 -33.68 8.88 29.10
CA TYR A 600 -33.22 9.70 30.23
C TYR A 600 -34.33 10.66 30.70
N GLN A 601 -34.64 10.60 32.00
CA GLN A 601 -35.72 11.39 32.57
C GLN A 601 -35.20 12.69 33.17
N ALA A 602 -35.55 13.82 32.54
CA ALA A 602 -35.34 15.16 33.09
C ALA A 602 -36.64 15.98 33.01
N GLN A 603 -36.93 16.72 34.09
CA GLN A 603 -38.06 17.64 34.16
C GLN A 603 -37.70 18.98 33.51
N LEU A 604 -38.66 19.60 32.82
CA LEU A 604 -38.46 20.94 32.25
C LEU A 604 -38.42 21.99 33.37
N PRO A 605 -37.59 23.04 33.25
CA PRO A 605 -37.50 24.10 34.24
C PRO A 605 -38.82 24.89 34.36
N LYS A 606 -39.15 25.30 35.59
CA LYS A 606 -40.43 25.96 35.88
C LYS A 606 -40.49 27.40 35.36
N GLY A 607 -39.35 28.09 35.29
CA GLY A 607 -39.24 29.48 34.83
C GLY A 607 -39.24 29.68 33.31
N LEU A 608 -39.48 28.63 32.50
CA LEU A 608 -39.42 28.72 31.04
C LEU A 608 -40.70 29.32 30.45
N ASN A 609 -40.57 30.49 29.84
CA ASN A 609 -41.64 31.21 29.16
C ASN A 609 -41.80 30.73 27.69
N ALA A 610 -41.90 29.43 27.48
CA ALA A 610 -42.15 28.83 26.17
C ALA A 610 -42.74 27.42 26.28
N THR A 611 -43.54 27.03 25.29
CA THR A 611 -43.97 25.63 25.12
C THR A 611 -43.03 24.92 24.15
N MET A 612 -42.26 23.96 24.66
CA MET A 612 -41.35 23.15 23.84
C MET A 612 -42.09 22.01 23.13
N ARG A 613 -41.73 21.75 21.87
CA ARG A 613 -42.18 20.57 21.12
C ARG A 613 -41.49 19.30 21.60
N ASP A 614 -42.04 18.13 21.28
CA ASP A 614 -41.53 16.86 21.82
C ASP A 614 -40.08 16.56 21.41
N TYR A 615 -39.69 16.85 20.16
CA TYR A 615 -38.28 16.75 19.77
C TYR A 615 -37.41 17.73 20.57
N GLN A 616 -37.87 18.96 20.82
CA GLN A 616 -37.10 19.92 21.64
C GLN A 616 -36.92 19.42 23.08
N LYS A 617 -37.95 18.78 23.66
CA LYS A 617 -37.85 18.13 24.98
C LYS A 617 -36.82 17.01 25.00
N GLN A 618 -36.75 16.20 23.94
CA GLN A 618 -35.73 15.15 23.81
C GLN A 618 -34.31 15.74 23.76
N GLY A 619 -34.11 16.83 23.01
CA GLY A 619 -32.79 17.45 22.95
C GLY A 619 -32.39 18.16 24.24
N PHE A 620 -33.35 18.73 24.98
CA PHE A 620 -33.15 19.18 26.36
C PHE A 620 -32.72 18.02 27.28
N ARG A 621 -33.42 16.87 27.24
CA ARG A 621 -33.07 15.69 28.04
C ARG A 621 -31.69 15.16 27.71
N TRP A 622 -31.32 15.13 26.44
CA TRP A 622 -29.99 14.74 25.98
C TRP A 622 -28.91 15.69 26.50
N LEU A 623 -29.12 17.02 26.45
CA LEU A 623 -28.20 17.99 27.08
C LEU A 623 -28.10 17.77 28.59
N LYS A 624 -29.21 17.47 29.28
CA LYS A 624 -29.22 17.16 30.72
C LYS A 624 -28.46 15.88 31.05
N MET A 625 -28.61 14.82 30.24
CA MET A 625 -27.89 13.56 30.41
C MET A 625 -26.37 13.78 30.31
N LEU A 626 -25.91 14.44 29.24
CA LEU A 626 -24.49 14.78 29.10
C LEU A 626 -24.03 15.72 30.23
N GLY A 627 -24.91 16.64 30.62
CA GLY A 627 -24.76 17.51 31.78
C GLY A 627 -24.48 16.74 33.09
N HIS A 628 -25.26 15.70 33.35
CA HIS A 628 -25.18 14.87 34.54
C HIS A 628 -23.87 14.08 34.60
N TYR A 629 -23.45 13.49 33.48
CA TYR A 629 -22.22 12.69 33.38
C TYR A 629 -20.96 13.52 33.09
N GLN A 630 -21.05 14.85 33.12
CA GLN A 630 -19.95 15.78 32.84
C GLN A 630 -19.33 15.65 31.44
N PHE A 631 -20.12 15.22 30.45
CA PHE A 631 -19.71 15.15 29.05
C PHE A 631 -20.03 16.44 28.30
N GLY A 632 -19.29 16.65 27.20
CA GLY A 632 -19.64 17.61 26.18
C GLY A 632 -20.46 16.97 25.06
N GLY A 633 -21.01 17.79 24.17
CA GLY A 633 -21.77 17.27 23.03
C GLY A 633 -22.03 18.31 21.94
N ILE A 634 -22.46 17.82 20.78
CA ILE A 634 -22.83 18.63 19.62
C ILE A 634 -24.32 18.52 19.34
N LEU A 635 -25.07 19.60 19.51
CA LEU A 635 -26.45 19.71 19.05
C LEU A 635 -26.47 20.23 17.60
N ALA A 636 -26.58 19.31 16.66
CA ALA A 636 -26.50 19.52 15.22
C ALA A 636 -27.86 19.45 14.50
N ASP A 637 -28.95 19.79 15.19
CA ASP A 637 -30.27 19.94 14.58
C ASP A 637 -30.27 20.91 13.41
N GLU A 638 -31.07 20.63 12.37
CA GLU A 638 -31.23 21.51 11.21
C GLU A 638 -31.62 22.94 11.62
N MET A 639 -31.13 23.92 10.86
CA MET A 639 -31.34 25.35 11.13
C MET A 639 -32.81 25.71 11.22
N GLY A 640 -33.25 26.22 12.38
CA GLY A 640 -34.64 26.63 12.60
C GLY A 640 -35.45 25.68 13.47
N LEU A 641 -34.88 24.57 13.96
CA LEU A 641 -35.55 23.67 14.92
C LEU A 641 -35.55 24.18 16.38
N GLY A 642 -34.90 25.31 16.66
CA GLY A 642 -34.89 25.94 17.98
C GLY A 642 -33.81 25.41 18.92
N LYS A 643 -32.57 25.25 18.43
CA LYS A 643 -31.41 24.89 19.25
C LYS A 643 -31.20 25.86 20.42
N THR A 644 -31.30 27.17 20.15
CA THR A 644 -31.19 28.22 21.16
C THR A 644 -32.17 28.01 22.32
N LEU A 645 -33.45 27.72 22.01
CA LEU A 645 -34.47 27.44 23.04
C LEU A 645 -34.11 26.19 23.87
N GLN A 646 -33.64 25.11 23.22
CA GLN A 646 -33.21 23.89 23.92
C GLN A 646 -32.05 24.17 24.88
N THR A 647 -31.06 24.95 24.45
CA THR A 647 -29.92 25.36 25.29
C THR A 647 -30.35 26.29 26.41
N ILE A 648 -31.23 27.26 26.17
CA ILE A 648 -31.75 28.15 27.22
C ILE A 648 -32.50 27.36 28.29
N ALA A 649 -33.33 26.39 27.88
CA ALA A 649 -34.02 25.50 28.82
C ALA A 649 -33.03 24.68 29.66
N PHE A 650 -31.96 24.18 29.05
CA PHE A 650 -30.88 23.50 29.77
C PHE A 650 -30.21 24.42 30.81
N LEU A 651 -29.72 25.60 30.41
CA LEU A 651 -29.06 26.54 31.32
C LEU A 651 -29.98 27.02 32.45
N LEU A 652 -31.26 27.24 32.16
CA LEU A 652 -32.26 27.61 33.16
C LEU A 652 -32.45 26.49 34.19
N SER A 653 -32.52 25.23 33.76
CA SER A 653 -32.63 24.10 34.68
C SER A 653 -31.41 23.95 35.58
N GLU A 654 -30.20 24.21 35.08
CA GLU A 654 -28.98 24.20 35.90
C GLU A 654 -28.99 25.31 36.96
N LYS A 655 -29.55 26.48 36.65
CA LYS A 655 -29.75 27.56 37.64
C LYS A 655 -30.80 27.19 38.69
N GLU A 656 -31.86 26.47 38.33
CA GLU A 656 -32.88 26.02 39.30
C GLU A 656 -32.34 24.93 40.24
N GLU A 657 -31.41 24.09 39.77
CA GLU A 657 -30.82 22.98 40.55
C GLU A 657 -29.58 23.40 41.37
N ARG A 658 -28.80 24.39 40.92
CA ARG A 658 -27.53 24.81 41.55
C ARG A 658 -27.66 26.15 42.28
N LYS A 659 -26.91 26.31 43.38
CA LYS A 659 -26.83 27.59 44.14
C LYS A 659 -26.17 28.74 43.36
N SER A 660 -25.22 28.43 42.49
CA SER A 660 -24.49 29.40 41.66
C SER A 660 -24.15 28.75 40.31
N PHE A 661 -24.25 29.52 39.23
CA PHE A 661 -24.08 29.03 37.86
C PHE A 661 -23.41 30.12 37.01
N SER A 662 -22.41 29.76 36.21
CA SER A 662 -21.74 30.67 35.29
C SER A 662 -21.59 30.03 33.91
N ALA A 663 -22.19 30.64 32.89
CA ALA A 663 -22.08 30.20 31.50
C ALA A 663 -21.50 31.27 30.57
N LEU A 664 -20.67 30.81 29.64
CA LEU A 664 -20.11 31.61 28.57
C LEU A 664 -20.66 31.11 27.24
N ILE A 665 -21.33 32.00 26.50
CA ILE A 665 -21.80 31.76 25.14
C ILE A 665 -20.87 32.49 24.18
N VAL A 666 -20.27 31.74 23.26
CA VAL A 666 -19.42 32.28 22.20
C VAL A 666 -20.16 32.11 20.89
N ALA A 667 -20.50 33.22 20.25
CA ALA A 667 -21.30 33.24 19.02
C ALA A 667 -20.67 34.18 17.98
N PRO A 668 -21.06 34.11 16.70
CA PRO A 668 -20.74 35.14 15.72
C PRO A 668 -21.15 36.53 16.23
N ALA A 669 -20.36 37.57 15.92
CA ALA A 669 -20.60 38.93 16.42
C ALA A 669 -22.00 39.50 16.09
N SER A 670 -22.63 38.97 15.04
CA SER A 670 -24.00 39.24 14.61
C SER A 670 -25.09 38.65 15.51
N LEU A 671 -24.80 37.62 16.31
CA LEU A 671 -25.78 36.86 17.08
C LEU A 671 -25.73 37.12 18.58
N ILE A 672 -24.70 37.83 19.06
CA ILE A 672 -24.52 38.07 20.50
C ILE A 672 -25.72 38.80 21.14
N TYR A 673 -26.32 39.76 20.43
CA TYR A 673 -27.52 40.46 20.92
C TYR A 673 -28.81 39.66 20.70
N ASN A 674 -28.85 38.78 19.69
CA ASN A 674 -29.97 37.86 19.51
C ASN A 674 -30.07 36.88 20.69
N TRP A 675 -28.95 36.32 21.14
CA TRP A 675 -28.90 35.51 22.37
C TRP A 675 -29.42 36.28 23.59
N GLN A 676 -29.02 37.55 23.75
CA GLN A 676 -29.54 38.38 24.83
C GLN A 676 -31.06 38.56 24.76
N ALA A 677 -31.60 38.81 23.56
CA ALA A 677 -33.03 38.96 23.35
C ALA A 677 -33.79 37.64 23.63
N GLU A 678 -33.29 36.51 23.14
CA GLU A 678 -33.92 35.20 23.34
C GLU A 678 -33.91 34.75 24.80
N VAL A 679 -32.80 34.95 25.54
CA VAL A 679 -32.75 34.63 26.97
C VAL A 679 -33.74 35.48 27.75
N ARG A 680 -33.80 36.80 27.50
CA ARG A 680 -34.77 37.70 28.17
C ARG A 680 -36.22 37.31 27.85
N LYS A 681 -36.48 36.82 26.64
CA LYS A 681 -37.80 36.36 26.22
C LYS A 681 -38.21 35.04 26.89
N PHE A 682 -37.36 34.02 26.82
CA PHE A 682 -37.70 32.65 27.20
C PHE A 682 -37.38 32.33 28.66
N ALA A 683 -36.42 33.00 29.28
CA ALA A 683 -35.98 32.75 30.65
C ALA A 683 -35.57 34.06 31.34
N PRO A 684 -36.53 34.96 31.65
CA PRO A 684 -36.25 36.29 32.18
C PRO A 684 -35.59 36.28 33.58
N SER A 685 -35.61 35.16 34.30
CA SER A 685 -34.91 34.97 35.57
C SER A 685 -33.39 34.81 35.41
N LEU A 686 -32.87 34.59 34.19
CA LEU A 686 -31.45 34.53 33.90
C LEU A 686 -30.90 35.93 33.61
N SER A 687 -29.87 36.34 34.35
CA SER A 687 -29.12 37.56 34.07
C SER A 687 -28.13 37.31 32.91
N ILE A 688 -28.18 38.17 31.89
CA ILE A 688 -27.38 38.02 30.67
C ILE A 688 -26.69 39.34 30.27
N GLN A 689 -25.38 39.26 30.04
CA GLN A 689 -24.54 40.39 29.64
C GLN A 689 -23.80 40.11 28.33
N VAL A 690 -23.92 41.02 27.37
CA VAL A 690 -23.13 41.00 26.13
C VAL A 690 -21.80 41.71 26.38
N ILE A 691 -20.69 41.05 26.08
CA ILE A 691 -19.32 41.56 26.19
C ILE A 691 -18.86 42.03 24.82
N ASN A 692 -19.07 43.32 24.54
CA ASN A 692 -18.73 43.96 23.28
C ASN A 692 -18.31 45.41 23.54
N GLY A 693 -17.50 45.99 22.67
CA GLY A 693 -16.92 47.32 22.84
C GLY A 693 -15.41 47.33 22.71
N ASN A 694 -14.77 48.44 23.09
CA ASN A 694 -13.32 48.51 23.20
C ASN A 694 -12.79 47.69 24.40
N LYS A 695 -11.46 47.52 24.51
CA LYS A 695 -10.87 46.67 25.55
C LYS A 695 -11.33 47.05 26.97
N LYS A 696 -11.32 48.33 27.31
CA LYS A 696 -11.69 48.83 28.64
C LYS A 696 -13.16 48.57 28.94
N GLU A 697 -14.05 48.86 27.98
CA GLU A 697 -15.48 48.56 28.11
C GLU A 697 -15.73 47.06 28.32
N ARG A 698 -15.02 46.19 27.59
CA ARG A 698 -15.15 44.74 27.73
C ARG A 698 -14.69 44.24 29.10
N GLU A 699 -13.58 44.77 29.62
CA GLU A 699 -13.09 44.47 30.97
C GLU A 699 -14.11 44.87 32.05
N GLU A 700 -14.68 46.06 31.95
CA GLU A 700 -15.73 46.56 32.87
C GLU A 700 -17.01 45.71 32.80
N LEU A 701 -17.44 45.30 31.61
CA LEU A 701 -18.60 44.44 31.42
C LEU A 701 -18.37 43.02 31.94
N LEU A 702 -17.15 42.50 31.79
CA LEU A 702 -16.79 41.14 32.22
C LEU A 702 -16.73 41.02 33.75
N ALA A 703 -16.37 42.10 34.45
CA ALA A 703 -16.30 42.16 35.90
C ALA A 703 -17.67 42.13 36.61
N LYS A 704 -18.78 42.34 35.89
CA LYS A 704 -20.13 42.29 36.46
C LYS A 704 -20.53 40.86 36.81
N ASP A 705 -21.18 40.70 37.96
CA ASP A 705 -21.77 39.43 38.35
C ASP A 705 -23.01 39.14 37.51
N THR A 706 -22.97 38.04 36.76
CA THR A 706 -24.02 37.65 35.79
C THR A 706 -23.96 36.14 35.55
N ASP A 707 -25.13 35.54 35.36
CA ASP A 707 -25.29 34.11 35.10
C ASP A 707 -24.73 33.73 33.72
N ILE A 708 -25.03 34.54 32.70
CA ILE A 708 -24.66 34.30 31.30
C ILE A 708 -23.89 35.48 30.72
N ARG A 709 -22.69 35.20 30.20
CA ARG A 709 -21.88 36.14 29.43
C ARG A 709 -21.89 35.73 27.97
N VAL A 710 -22.16 36.66 27.06
CA VAL A 710 -22.16 36.41 25.61
C VAL A 710 -21.07 37.23 24.95
N THR A 711 -20.18 36.59 24.20
CA THR A 711 -19.05 37.25 23.52
C THR A 711 -18.89 36.74 22.10
N SER A 712 -18.11 37.46 21.29
CA SER A 712 -17.75 37.01 19.95
C SER A 712 -16.48 36.16 19.95
N TYR A 713 -16.35 35.23 18.99
CA TYR A 713 -15.11 34.46 18.79
C TYR A 713 -13.86 35.35 18.68
N ALA A 714 -13.98 36.49 18.01
CA ALA A 714 -12.86 37.42 17.85
C ALA A 714 -12.50 38.14 19.16
N SER A 715 -13.50 38.56 19.93
CA SER A 715 -13.30 39.24 21.22
C SER A 715 -12.71 38.29 22.26
N LEU A 716 -13.24 37.06 22.36
CA LEU A 716 -12.71 36.04 23.27
C LEU A 716 -11.23 35.75 23.01
N ARG A 717 -10.84 35.64 21.75
CA ARG A 717 -9.43 35.42 21.37
C ARG A 717 -8.54 36.59 21.81
N GLN A 718 -9.03 37.83 21.74
CA GLN A 718 -8.25 39.01 22.14
C GLN A 718 -8.09 39.12 23.66
N ASP A 719 -9.10 38.70 24.41
CA ASP A 719 -9.18 38.91 25.87
C ASP A 719 -9.12 37.58 26.65
N LEU A 720 -8.47 36.56 26.09
CA LEU A 720 -8.45 35.19 26.64
C LEU A 720 -8.03 35.15 28.13
N ALA A 721 -6.99 35.91 28.49
CA ALA A 721 -6.47 35.96 29.85
C ALA A 721 -7.54 36.40 30.87
N ASN A 722 -8.43 37.32 30.49
CA ASN A 722 -9.51 37.78 31.35
C ASN A 722 -10.52 36.64 31.59
N TYR A 723 -10.86 35.86 30.56
CA TYR A 723 -11.76 34.71 30.69
C TYR A 723 -11.14 33.55 31.48
N GLN A 724 -9.83 33.30 31.37
CA GLN A 724 -9.13 32.26 32.13
C GLN A 724 -9.14 32.53 33.65
N SER A 725 -9.21 33.80 34.06
CA SER A 725 -9.29 34.18 35.47
C SER A 725 -10.68 33.99 36.10
N GLN A 726 -11.71 33.69 35.29
CA GLN A 726 -13.08 33.50 35.76
C GLN A 726 -13.44 32.02 35.89
N LYS A 727 -14.27 31.71 36.90
CA LYS A 727 -14.92 30.41 37.00
C LYS A 727 -16.08 30.34 36.00
N ILE A 728 -15.97 29.44 35.03
CA ILE A 728 -16.99 29.18 34.02
C ILE A 728 -17.36 27.70 34.12
N ASP A 729 -18.64 27.41 34.37
CA ASP A 729 -19.14 26.04 34.49
C ASP A 729 -19.54 25.47 33.12
N TYR A 730 -20.11 26.32 32.25
CA TYR A 730 -20.60 25.95 30.91
C TYR A 730 -20.05 26.83 29.80
N LEU A 731 -19.59 26.19 28.73
CA LEU A 731 -19.21 26.85 27.48
C LEU A 731 -20.16 26.41 26.36
N ILE A 732 -20.87 27.37 25.77
CA ILE A 732 -21.75 27.13 24.62
C ILE A 732 -21.10 27.78 23.39
N LEU A 733 -20.85 26.99 22.36
CA LEU A 733 -20.25 27.41 21.10
C LEU A 733 -21.35 27.42 20.03
N ASP A 734 -21.83 28.60 19.66
CA ASP A 734 -22.87 28.75 18.64
C ASP A 734 -22.26 28.95 17.26
N GLU A 735 -22.85 28.32 16.23
CA GLU A 735 -22.28 28.22 14.88
C GLU A 735 -20.83 27.68 14.96
N ALA A 736 -20.68 26.51 15.60
CA ALA A 736 -19.40 25.87 15.92
C ALA A 736 -18.53 25.56 14.68
N GLN A 737 -19.08 25.66 13.47
CA GLN A 737 -18.35 25.64 12.20
C GLN A 737 -17.34 26.81 12.06
N MET A 738 -17.28 27.74 13.01
CA MET A 738 -16.17 28.70 13.14
C MET A 738 -14.87 28.06 13.68
N ILE A 739 -14.91 26.82 14.17
CA ILE A 739 -13.81 26.08 14.82
C ILE A 739 -13.39 24.83 13.99
N LYS A 740 -13.53 24.93 12.67
CA LYS A 740 -13.18 23.83 11.74
C LYS A 740 -11.72 23.40 11.81
N ASN A 741 -10.82 24.37 11.92
CA ASN A 741 -9.39 24.10 11.88
C ASN A 741 -8.74 24.22 13.27
N SER A 742 -8.19 23.10 13.75
CA SER A 742 -7.54 22.98 15.05
C SER A 742 -6.28 23.82 15.19
N SER A 743 -5.66 24.25 14.09
CA SER A 743 -4.48 25.13 14.10
C SER A 743 -4.83 26.62 14.23
N THR A 744 -6.11 26.99 14.19
CA THR A 744 -6.51 28.39 14.30
C THR A 744 -6.27 28.90 15.72
N LYS A 745 -5.84 30.16 15.83
CA LYS A 745 -5.69 30.83 17.13
C LYS A 745 -6.98 30.84 17.95
N THR A 746 -8.14 30.82 17.29
CA THR A 746 -9.45 30.74 17.95
C THR A 746 -9.68 29.37 18.59
N ALA A 747 -9.42 28.27 17.88
CA ALA A 747 -9.53 26.92 18.43
C ALA A 747 -8.54 26.67 19.58
N GLN A 748 -7.31 27.19 19.46
CA GLN A 748 -6.31 27.14 20.53
C GLN A 748 -6.79 27.89 21.78
N ALA A 749 -7.26 29.13 21.63
CA ALA A 749 -7.77 29.93 22.74
C ALA A 749 -8.94 29.25 23.48
N LEU A 750 -9.85 28.60 22.75
CA LEU A 750 -10.98 27.88 23.37
C LEU A 750 -10.53 26.62 24.12
N ARG A 751 -9.51 25.90 23.65
CA ARG A 751 -8.95 24.74 24.36
C ARG A 751 -8.24 25.11 25.66
N GLU A 752 -7.63 26.29 25.70
CA GLU A 752 -6.92 26.81 26.88
C GLU A 752 -7.86 27.24 28.02
N LEU A 753 -9.17 27.35 27.78
CA LEU A 753 -10.14 27.61 28.83
C LEU A 753 -10.40 26.34 29.65
N ALA A 754 -10.29 26.44 30.97
CA ALA A 754 -10.61 25.35 31.90
C ALA A 754 -12.13 25.34 32.22
N VAL A 755 -12.94 24.91 31.25
CA VAL A 755 -14.39 24.75 31.42
C VAL A 755 -14.75 23.27 31.49
N PRO A 756 -15.45 22.80 32.55
CA PRO A 756 -15.84 21.39 32.69
C PRO A 756 -16.82 20.91 31.62
N GLN A 757 -17.84 21.70 31.29
CA GLN A 757 -18.93 21.26 30.40
C GLN A 757 -19.02 22.16 29.18
N ARG A 758 -18.90 21.56 27.98
CA ARG A 758 -18.80 22.30 26.72
C ARG A 758 -19.75 21.72 25.70
N PHE A 759 -20.62 22.57 25.16
CA PHE A 759 -21.58 22.19 24.14
C PHE A 759 -21.37 23.01 22.88
N ALA A 760 -21.49 22.37 21.73
CA ALA A 760 -21.45 23.01 20.42
C ALA A 760 -22.83 22.96 19.77
N LEU A 761 -23.25 24.06 19.16
CA LEU A 761 -24.45 24.17 18.36
C LEU A 761 -24.03 24.36 16.91
N SER A 762 -24.51 23.49 16.02
CA SER A 762 -24.23 23.60 14.58
C SER A 762 -25.52 23.54 13.77
N GLY A 763 -25.62 24.38 12.74
CA GLY A 763 -26.73 24.39 11.79
C GLY A 763 -26.49 23.56 10.54
N THR A 764 -25.24 23.44 10.15
CA THR A 764 -24.78 22.62 9.04
C THR A 764 -24.34 21.25 9.57
N PRO A 765 -24.34 20.21 8.72
CA PRO A 765 -23.59 19.00 9.00
C PRO A 765 -22.19 19.38 9.51
N ILE A 766 -21.62 18.63 10.45
CA ILE A 766 -20.18 18.71 10.72
C ILE A 766 -19.52 18.40 9.38
N GLU A 767 -19.01 19.42 8.69
CA GLU A 767 -18.74 19.37 7.25
C GLU A 767 -17.57 18.42 6.97
N ASN A 768 -17.91 17.24 6.47
CA ASN A 768 -17.21 16.30 5.57
C ASN A 768 -15.69 16.04 5.74
N ASN A 769 -15.08 16.44 6.86
CA ASN A 769 -13.68 16.20 7.15
C ASN A 769 -13.51 15.73 8.60
N LEU A 770 -12.94 14.53 8.75
CA LEU A 770 -12.59 13.93 10.05
C LEU A 770 -11.74 14.87 10.91
N GLU A 771 -10.94 15.75 10.31
CA GLU A 771 -10.15 16.75 11.05
C GLU A 771 -10.99 17.85 11.70
N GLU A 772 -12.11 18.26 11.08
CA GLU A 772 -13.01 19.25 11.67
C GLU A 772 -13.73 18.65 12.88
N LEU A 773 -14.17 17.39 12.73
CA LEU A 773 -14.75 16.61 13.82
C LEU A 773 -13.73 16.48 14.97
N TRP A 774 -12.49 16.11 14.67
CA TRP A 774 -11.43 16.03 15.67
C TRP A 774 -11.19 17.38 16.36
N SER A 775 -11.13 18.48 15.60
CA SER A 775 -10.96 19.84 16.13
C SER A 775 -12.08 20.23 17.11
N LEU A 776 -13.32 19.92 16.75
CA LEU A 776 -14.49 20.16 17.59
C LEU A 776 -14.43 19.33 18.87
N PHE A 777 -14.25 18.01 18.78
CA PHE A 777 -14.17 17.13 19.94
C PHE A 777 -12.97 17.44 20.83
N ALA A 778 -11.81 17.80 20.27
CA ALA A 778 -10.67 18.27 21.05
C ALA A 778 -10.96 19.58 21.81
N THR A 779 -11.97 20.34 21.38
CA THR A 779 -12.42 21.57 22.04
C THR A 779 -13.51 21.30 23.07
N ILE A 780 -14.52 20.47 22.75
CA ILE A 780 -15.66 20.22 23.64
C ILE A 780 -15.40 19.10 24.66
N MET A 781 -14.56 18.14 24.34
CA MET A 781 -14.18 17.01 25.20
C MET A 781 -12.68 16.70 25.04
N PRO A 782 -11.80 17.51 25.64
CA PRO A 782 -10.35 17.29 25.59
C PRO A 782 -9.97 15.88 26.06
N GLY A 783 -9.12 15.18 25.30
CA GLY A 783 -8.68 13.81 25.61
C GLY A 783 -9.65 12.69 25.19
N PHE A 784 -10.80 13.01 24.58
CA PHE A 784 -11.73 12.01 24.06
C PHE A 784 -11.15 11.22 22.88
N PHE A 785 -10.59 11.91 21.89
CA PHE A 785 -9.88 11.30 20.78
C PHE A 785 -8.38 11.18 21.08
N PRO A 786 -7.70 10.19 20.47
CA PRO A 786 -6.25 10.11 20.51
C PRO A 786 -5.62 11.31 19.77
N THR A 787 -4.29 11.36 19.75
CA THR A 787 -3.54 12.37 19.01
C THR A 787 -4.00 12.45 17.54
N LYS A 788 -3.90 13.63 16.92
CA LYS A 788 -4.37 13.84 15.54
C LYS A 788 -3.77 12.82 14.56
N THR A 789 -2.53 12.38 14.77
CA THR A 789 -1.87 11.38 13.93
C THR A 789 -2.57 10.02 14.03
N LYS A 790 -2.76 9.49 15.25
CA LYS A 790 -3.45 8.21 15.47
C LYS A 790 -4.92 8.26 15.09
N PHE A 791 -5.58 9.40 15.30
CA PHE A 791 -6.97 9.56 14.93
C PHE A 791 -7.20 9.37 13.41
N ARG A 792 -6.21 9.73 12.57
CA ARG A 792 -6.29 9.49 11.12
C ARG A 792 -6.16 8.01 10.73
N GLU A 793 -5.67 7.17 11.64
CA GLU A 793 -5.50 5.73 11.41
C GLU A 793 -6.76 4.93 11.80
N LEU A 794 -7.72 5.55 12.52
CA LEU A 794 -8.97 4.92 12.94
C LEU A 794 -9.93 4.71 11.76
N ALA A 795 -10.67 3.61 11.77
CA ALA A 795 -11.71 3.37 10.79
C ALA A 795 -12.91 4.30 11.01
N ALA A 796 -13.62 4.65 9.94
CA ALA A 796 -14.77 5.55 10.03
C ALA A 796 -15.89 4.98 10.92
N GLU A 797 -16.08 3.66 10.90
CA GLU A 797 -17.05 2.93 11.72
C GLU A 797 -16.72 3.05 13.21
N GLU A 798 -15.43 2.96 13.58
CA GLU A 798 -14.96 3.12 14.96
C GLU A 798 -15.23 4.56 15.45
N ILE A 799 -14.88 5.55 14.62
CA ILE A 799 -15.13 6.97 14.92
C ILE A 799 -16.64 7.22 15.09
N ALA A 800 -17.47 6.66 14.22
CA ALA A 800 -18.93 6.80 14.28
C ALA A 800 -19.52 6.21 15.57
N GLN A 801 -19.06 5.02 15.99
CA GLN A 801 -19.47 4.40 17.25
C GLN A 801 -19.08 5.26 18.46
N MET A 802 -17.86 5.81 18.46
CA MET A 802 -17.37 6.68 19.53
C MET A 802 -18.23 7.95 19.68
N ILE A 803 -18.52 8.66 18.58
CA ILE A 803 -19.18 9.97 18.64
C ILE A 803 -20.70 9.90 18.77
N ARG A 804 -21.33 8.77 18.44
CA ARG A 804 -22.78 8.62 18.35
C ARG A 804 -23.54 9.13 19.60
N PRO A 805 -23.12 8.83 20.85
CA PRO A 805 -23.81 9.35 22.04
C PRO A 805 -23.70 10.88 22.20
N PHE A 806 -22.67 11.48 21.61
CA PHE A 806 -22.26 12.87 21.82
C PHE A 806 -22.67 13.80 20.67
N ILE A 807 -23.42 13.31 19.69
CA ILE A 807 -23.99 14.12 18.59
C ILE A 807 -25.48 13.86 18.48
N LEU A 808 -26.29 14.91 18.60
CA LEU A 808 -27.73 14.85 18.33
C LEU A 808 -28.06 15.67 17.07
N ARG A 809 -28.60 15.00 16.04
CA ARG A 809 -29.00 15.62 14.76
C ARG A 809 -30.38 15.16 14.33
N ARG A 810 -31.22 16.11 13.90
CA ARG A 810 -32.58 15.89 13.39
C ARG A 810 -32.87 16.84 12.24
N ASP A 811 -33.63 16.35 11.26
CA ASP A 811 -33.99 17.11 10.06
C ASP A 811 -35.44 17.63 10.16
N LYS A 812 -35.71 18.81 9.59
CA LYS A 812 -37.04 19.46 9.62
C LYS A 812 -38.14 18.56 9.12
N GLN A 813 -37.92 17.86 8.00
CA GLN A 813 -38.92 16.96 7.41
C GLN A 813 -39.32 15.83 8.36
N THR A 814 -38.40 15.38 9.22
CA THR A 814 -38.67 14.29 10.16
C THR A 814 -39.45 14.74 11.40
N VAL A 815 -39.33 16.02 11.80
CA VAL A 815 -39.84 16.51 13.08
C VAL A 815 -40.91 17.61 13.01
N LEU A 816 -41.04 18.30 11.86
CA LEU A 816 -42.04 19.36 11.64
C LEU A 816 -42.92 19.01 10.44
N LYS A 817 -44.12 18.46 10.71
CA LYS A 817 -45.12 18.15 9.67
C LYS A 817 -45.98 19.35 9.25
N ASP A 818 -45.94 20.45 10.01
CA ASP A 818 -46.86 21.59 9.86
C ASP A 818 -46.18 22.85 9.25
N LEU A 819 -44.94 22.75 8.76
CA LEU A 819 -44.25 23.89 8.16
C LEU A 819 -44.72 24.07 6.69
N PRO A 820 -45.07 25.29 6.24
CA PRO A 820 -45.44 25.53 4.84
C PRO A 820 -44.36 25.04 3.87
N GLU A 821 -44.77 24.64 2.67
CA GLU A 821 -43.83 24.17 1.65
C GLU A 821 -42.80 25.27 1.28
N LYS A 822 -41.62 24.81 0.86
CA LYS A 822 -40.56 25.65 0.30
C LYS A 822 -40.39 25.23 -1.16
N THR A 823 -40.56 26.16 -2.09
CA THR A 823 -40.38 25.91 -3.52
C THR A 823 -39.14 26.64 -4.02
N GLU A 824 -38.20 25.91 -4.63
CA GLU A 824 -36.98 26.46 -5.23
C GLU A 824 -37.13 26.48 -6.75
N MET A 825 -36.81 27.62 -7.39
CA MET A 825 -36.90 27.80 -8.84
C MET A 825 -35.65 28.50 -9.36
N ASN A 826 -35.07 27.95 -10.44
CA ASN A 826 -34.02 28.61 -11.19
C ASN A 826 -34.66 29.55 -12.25
N LEU A 827 -34.29 30.83 -12.23
CA LEU A 827 -34.72 31.84 -13.19
C LEU A 827 -33.53 32.20 -14.07
N TYR A 828 -33.66 31.90 -15.36
CA TYR A 828 -32.61 32.16 -16.35
C TYR A 828 -32.78 33.57 -16.94
N SER A 829 -31.67 34.31 -16.99
CA SER A 829 -31.58 35.65 -17.56
C SER A 829 -30.62 35.63 -18.76
N ALA A 830 -31.06 36.13 -19.91
CA ALA A 830 -30.16 36.38 -21.03
C ALA A 830 -29.27 37.60 -20.75
N LEU A 831 -27.99 37.55 -21.15
CA LEU A 831 -27.13 38.74 -21.13
C LEU A 831 -27.60 39.75 -22.19
N THR A 832 -27.46 41.05 -21.92
CA THR A 832 -27.62 42.07 -22.96
C THR A 832 -26.50 41.97 -24.00
N GLU A 833 -26.69 42.54 -25.20
CA GLU A 833 -25.68 42.46 -26.27
C GLU A 833 -24.35 43.13 -25.86
N GLU A 834 -24.42 44.25 -25.16
CA GLU A 834 -23.25 44.95 -24.61
C GLU A 834 -22.56 44.09 -23.54
N GLN A 835 -23.34 43.49 -22.64
CA GLN A 835 -22.83 42.63 -21.56
C GLN A 835 -22.20 41.36 -22.11
N LYS A 836 -22.81 40.75 -23.14
CA LYS A 836 -22.31 39.57 -23.85
C LYS A 836 -20.99 39.83 -24.55
N THR A 837 -20.84 41.01 -25.16
CA THR A 837 -19.58 41.42 -25.80
C THR A 837 -18.43 41.49 -24.80
N VAL A 838 -18.66 42.15 -23.65
CA VAL A 838 -17.67 42.23 -22.55
C VAL A 838 -17.38 40.83 -22.00
N TYR A 839 -18.43 40.02 -21.79
CA TYR A 839 -18.31 38.66 -21.25
C TYR A 839 -17.43 37.77 -22.13
N LEU A 840 -17.68 37.72 -23.44
CA LEU A 840 -16.93 36.90 -24.38
C LEU A 840 -15.46 37.34 -24.50
N ALA A 841 -15.18 38.64 -24.42
CA ALA A 841 -13.81 39.15 -24.42
C ALA A 841 -13.01 38.64 -23.21
N TYR A 842 -13.58 38.74 -22.00
CA TYR A 842 -12.95 38.23 -20.77
C TYR A 842 -12.82 36.71 -20.77
N LEU A 843 -13.83 35.98 -21.30
CA LEU A 843 -13.80 34.52 -21.37
C LEU A 843 -12.68 34.04 -22.31
N ARG A 844 -12.52 34.68 -23.48
CA ARG A 844 -11.45 34.36 -24.44
C ARG A 844 -10.07 34.60 -23.84
N GLN A 845 -9.84 35.77 -23.25
CA GLN A 845 -8.58 36.08 -22.58
C GLN A 845 -8.23 35.01 -21.53
N MET A 846 -9.21 34.65 -20.70
CA MET A 846 -9.01 33.66 -19.64
C MET A 846 -8.73 32.24 -20.17
N ARG A 847 -9.36 31.86 -21.30
CA ARG A 847 -9.08 30.58 -21.96
C ARG A 847 -7.65 30.53 -22.50
N GLU A 848 -7.21 31.57 -23.20
CA GLU A 848 -5.86 31.64 -23.77
C GLU A 848 -4.79 31.52 -22.67
N GLU A 849 -5.00 32.20 -21.54
CA GLU A 849 -4.12 32.09 -20.37
C GLU A 849 -4.05 30.64 -19.83
N ILE A 850 -5.16 29.90 -19.80
CA ILE A 850 -5.23 28.57 -19.18
C ILE A 850 -4.86 27.40 -20.10
N THR A 851 -5.09 27.52 -21.41
CA THR A 851 -4.77 26.47 -22.40
C THR A 851 -3.26 26.26 -22.55
N SER A 852 -2.47 27.29 -22.27
CA SER A 852 -1.00 27.24 -22.33
C SER A 852 -0.32 26.79 -21.02
N MET A 853 -1.08 26.56 -19.94
CA MET A 853 -0.55 26.20 -18.63
C MET A 853 -0.55 24.69 -18.39
N ASP A 854 0.60 24.16 -17.98
CA ASP A 854 0.71 22.83 -17.36
C ASP A 854 0.21 22.84 -15.90
N SER A 855 0.13 21.66 -15.27
CA SER A 855 -0.42 21.52 -13.91
C SER A 855 0.40 22.24 -12.83
N GLU A 856 1.71 22.44 -13.02
CA GLU A 856 2.54 23.22 -12.07
C GLU A 856 2.29 24.73 -12.22
N ALA A 857 2.25 25.22 -13.46
CA ALA A 857 1.90 26.61 -13.76
C ALA A 857 0.49 26.95 -13.29
N PHE A 858 -0.48 26.03 -13.44
CA PHE A 858 -1.86 26.19 -12.97
C PHE A 858 -1.92 26.38 -11.45
N LYS A 859 -1.19 25.55 -10.68
CA LYS A 859 -1.13 25.69 -9.21
C LYS A 859 -0.51 27.02 -8.78
N LYS A 860 0.54 27.47 -9.48
CA LYS A 860 1.21 28.75 -9.20
C LYS A 860 0.32 29.95 -9.53
N ASN A 861 -0.48 29.87 -10.60
CA ASN A 861 -1.35 30.96 -11.07
C ASN A 861 -2.79 30.88 -10.54
N ARG A 862 -3.10 29.94 -9.64
CA ARG A 862 -4.45 29.69 -9.10
C ARG A 862 -5.16 30.95 -8.59
N ILE A 863 -4.43 31.88 -7.96
CA ILE A 863 -4.99 33.14 -7.47
C ILE A 863 -5.49 34.03 -8.62
N GLY A 864 -4.72 34.13 -9.70
CA GLY A 864 -5.11 34.88 -10.90
C GLY A 864 -6.34 34.28 -11.59
N ILE A 865 -6.38 32.96 -11.68
CA ILE A 865 -7.53 32.22 -12.25
C ILE A 865 -8.81 32.47 -11.42
N LEU A 866 -8.74 32.38 -10.10
CA LEU A 866 -9.90 32.69 -9.24
C LEU A 866 -10.35 34.15 -9.35
N ALA A 867 -9.42 35.09 -9.58
CA ALA A 867 -9.76 36.48 -9.85
C ALA A 867 -10.49 36.63 -11.21
N GLY A 868 -10.03 35.94 -12.26
CA GLY A 868 -10.70 35.91 -13.57
C GLY A 868 -12.12 35.35 -13.51
N LEU A 869 -12.33 34.23 -12.82
CA LEU A 869 -13.67 33.67 -12.59
C LEU A 869 -14.56 34.66 -11.82
N THR A 870 -13.99 35.40 -10.87
CA THR A 870 -14.72 36.44 -10.14
C THR A 870 -15.15 37.58 -11.08
N ARG A 871 -14.30 37.99 -12.04
CA ARG A 871 -14.67 39.02 -13.04
C ARG A 871 -15.80 38.55 -13.94
N LEU A 872 -15.74 37.33 -14.45
CA LEU A 872 -16.83 36.76 -15.26
C LEU A 872 -18.16 36.75 -14.49
N ARG A 873 -18.15 36.41 -13.19
CA ARG A 873 -19.35 36.45 -12.33
C ARG A 873 -19.85 37.88 -12.09
N GLN A 874 -18.94 38.84 -11.91
CA GLN A 874 -19.31 40.25 -11.81
C GLN A 874 -19.96 40.75 -13.12
N ILE A 875 -19.45 40.35 -14.28
CA ILE A 875 -20.05 40.68 -15.58
C ILE A 875 -21.47 40.12 -15.67
N CYS A 876 -21.70 38.87 -15.25
CA CYS A 876 -23.05 38.26 -15.18
C CYS A 876 -24.01 39.07 -14.30
N CYS A 877 -23.54 39.58 -13.14
CA CYS A 877 -24.34 40.42 -12.25
C CYS A 877 -24.65 41.80 -12.86
N ASP A 878 -23.61 42.57 -13.13
CA ASP A 878 -23.63 43.91 -13.74
C ASP A 878 -22.17 44.36 -14.01
N PRO A 879 -21.79 44.70 -15.26
CA PRO A 879 -20.43 45.13 -15.57
C PRO A 879 -19.99 46.43 -14.86
N ARG A 880 -20.93 47.28 -14.40
CA ARG A 880 -20.63 48.49 -13.60
C ARG A 880 -19.92 48.17 -12.28
N LEU A 881 -19.93 46.92 -11.84
CA LEU A 881 -19.23 46.48 -10.62
C LEU A 881 -17.71 46.71 -10.66
N PHE A 882 -17.11 46.83 -11.84
CA PHE A 882 -15.69 47.13 -11.97
C PHE A 882 -15.30 47.89 -13.24
N ILE A 883 -16.23 48.13 -14.17
CA ILE A 883 -16.02 48.94 -15.37
C ILE A 883 -16.72 50.28 -15.16
N GLU A 884 -15.95 51.34 -14.88
CA GLU A 884 -16.48 52.65 -14.47
C GLU A 884 -17.33 53.32 -15.55
N ASP A 885 -16.99 53.17 -16.83
CA ASP A 885 -17.66 53.82 -17.96
C ASP A 885 -18.65 52.91 -18.73
N TYR A 886 -19.11 51.82 -18.10
CA TYR A 886 -20.06 50.91 -18.76
C TYR A 886 -21.47 51.51 -18.82
N GLN A 887 -21.96 51.71 -20.04
CA GLN A 887 -23.29 52.28 -20.33
C GLN A 887 -24.30 51.23 -20.83
N GLY A 888 -23.89 49.96 -20.95
CA GLY A 888 -24.80 48.87 -21.33
C GLY A 888 -25.73 48.50 -20.16
N GLY A 889 -26.86 47.86 -20.45
CA GLY A 889 -27.74 47.32 -19.40
C GLY A 889 -27.21 46.02 -18.79
N SER A 890 -27.90 45.48 -17.78
CA SER A 890 -27.68 44.13 -17.23
C SER A 890 -28.97 43.31 -17.26
N GLY A 891 -28.92 42.12 -17.88
CA GLY A 891 -30.11 41.29 -18.05
C GLY A 891 -30.74 40.81 -16.74
N LYS A 892 -29.89 40.41 -15.78
CA LYS A 892 -30.34 40.01 -14.43
C LYS A 892 -31.00 41.17 -13.67
N LEU A 893 -30.45 42.37 -13.81
CA LEU A 893 -30.95 43.55 -13.11
C LEU A 893 -32.35 43.92 -13.59
N GLU A 894 -32.57 43.94 -14.91
CA GLU A 894 -33.88 44.23 -15.49
C GLU A 894 -34.92 43.17 -15.07
N GLN A 895 -34.56 41.89 -15.14
CA GLN A 895 -35.46 40.81 -14.69
C GLN A 895 -35.81 40.93 -13.20
N VAL A 896 -34.84 41.26 -12.33
CA VAL A 896 -35.10 41.43 -10.89
C VAL A 896 -35.95 42.67 -10.61
N LYS A 897 -35.81 43.75 -11.37
CA LYS A 897 -36.68 44.92 -11.27
C LYS A 897 -38.13 44.54 -11.56
N ASP A 898 -38.38 43.80 -12.64
CA ASP A 898 -39.72 43.32 -12.98
C ASP A 898 -40.32 42.42 -11.88
N LEU A 899 -39.52 41.48 -11.37
CA LEU A 899 -39.92 40.58 -10.29
C LEU A 899 -40.25 41.31 -8.99
N LEU A 900 -39.49 42.34 -8.64
CA LEU A 900 -39.70 43.12 -7.42
C LEU A 900 -40.90 44.06 -7.53
N VAL A 901 -41.17 44.61 -8.70
CA VAL A 901 -42.41 45.36 -8.98
C VAL A 901 -43.61 44.45 -8.82
N ALA A 902 -43.60 43.26 -9.44
CA ALA A 902 -44.66 42.28 -9.31
C ALA A 902 -44.83 41.80 -7.85
N ALA A 903 -43.74 41.56 -7.12
CA ALA A 903 -43.80 41.18 -5.71
C ALA A 903 -44.46 42.26 -4.85
N LYS A 904 -44.13 43.54 -5.09
CA LYS A 904 -44.73 44.67 -4.37
C LYS A 904 -46.21 44.82 -4.67
N GLU A 905 -46.64 44.68 -5.92
CA GLU A 905 -48.05 44.69 -6.31
C GLU A 905 -48.85 43.57 -5.61
N ASN A 906 -48.23 42.40 -5.47
CA ASN A 906 -48.79 41.25 -4.75
C ASN A 906 -48.61 41.31 -3.23
N LYS A 907 -48.10 42.42 -2.68
CA LYS A 907 -47.84 42.63 -1.24
C LYS A 907 -46.94 41.57 -0.61
N ARG A 908 -46.05 40.98 -1.42
CA ARG A 908 -45.01 40.05 -0.97
C ARG A 908 -43.82 40.83 -0.45
N ARG A 909 -43.10 40.23 0.50
CA ARG A 909 -41.88 40.83 1.08
C ARG A 909 -40.68 39.98 0.72
N VAL A 910 -39.64 40.64 0.22
CA VAL A 910 -38.54 39.94 -0.46
C VAL A 910 -37.23 40.09 0.31
N LEU A 911 -36.52 38.99 0.50
CA LEU A 911 -35.11 38.99 0.89
C LEU A 911 -34.27 38.84 -0.37
N LEU A 912 -33.41 39.81 -0.68
CA LEU A 912 -32.52 39.72 -1.85
C LEU A 912 -31.07 39.59 -1.37
N PHE A 913 -30.44 38.50 -1.75
CA PHE A 913 -29.06 38.19 -1.41
C PHE A 913 -28.13 38.36 -2.61
N SER A 914 -26.96 38.95 -2.35
CA SER A 914 -25.85 39.00 -3.31
C SER A 914 -24.51 38.86 -2.57
N GLN A 915 -23.52 38.23 -3.20
CA GLN A 915 -22.17 38.19 -2.62
C GLN A 915 -21.41 39.51 -2.79
N PHE A 916 -21.76 40.29 -3.82
CA PHE A 916 -21.07 41.51 -4.20
C PHE A 916 -21.77 42.69 -3.56
N THR A 917 -21.17 43.30 -2.54
CA THR A 917 -21.75 44.48 -1.88
C THR A 917 -21.94 45.66 -2.83
N GLY A 918 -21.11 45.77 -3.88
CA GLY A 918 -21.32 46.75 -4.95
C GLY A 918 -22.63 46.52 -5.70
N MET A 919 -23.03 45.27 -5.91
CA MET A 919 -24.28 44.95 -6.61
C MET A 919 -25.49 45.34 -5.77
N LEU A 920 -25.41 45.13 -4.45
CA LEU A 920 -26.45 45.58 -3.52
C LEU A 920 -26.57 47.11 -3.50
N THR A 921 -25.47 47.83 -3.69
CA THR A 921 -25.50 49.30 -3.83
C THR A 921 -26.19 49.72 -5.13
N ILE A 922 -25.83 49.11 -6.27
CA ILE A 922 -26.50 49.35 -7.56
C ILE A 922 -28.00 49.05 -7.46
N LEU A 923 -28.38 47.89 -6.90
CA LEU A 923 -29.77 47.52 -6.68
C LEU A 923 -30.50 48.51 -5.77
N GLN A 924 -29.85 49.03 -4.73
CA GLN A 924 -30.48 50.01 -3.85
C GLN A 924 -30.83 51.30 -4.59
N GLU A 925 -29.96 51.78 -5.47
CA GLU A 925 -30.16 52.98 -6.28
C GLU A 925 -31.30 52.77 -7.29
N GLU A 926 -31.25 51.68 -8.06
CA GLU A 926 -32.27 51.32 -9.07
C GLU A 926 -33.66 51.11 -8.43
N LEU A 927 -33.72 50.47 -7.26
CA LEU A 927 -34.97 50.26 -6.53
C LEU A 927 -35.54 51.55 -5.96
N ALA A 928 -34.68 52.51 -5.56
CA ALA A 928 -35.13 53.81 -5.10
C ALA A 928 -35.77 54.62 -6.24
N GLU A 929 -35.24 54.56 -7.46
CA GLU A 929 -35.83 55.17 -8.66
C GLU A 929 -37.21 54.60 -8.99
N LEU A 930 -37.42 53.30 -8.74
CA LEU A 930 -38.71 52.61 -8.87
C LEU A 930 -39.65 52.82 -7.67
N GLY A 931 -39.24 53.61 -6.66
CA GLY A 931 -40.02 53.86 -5.45
C GLY A 931 -40.20 52.63 -4.55
N ILE A 932 -39.32 51.63 -4.64
CA ILE A 932 -39.31 50.42 -3.80
C ILE A 932 -38.47 50.69 -2.56
N SER A 933 -39.06 50.49 -1.38
CA SER A 933 -38.39 50.78 -0.12
C SER A 933 -37.51 49.62 0.34
N THR A 934 -36.24 49.91 0.68
CA THR A 934 -35.25 48.86 1.02
C THR A 934 -34.62 49.02 2.41
N PHE A 935 -34.35 47.92 3.11
CA PHE A 935 -33.30 47.84 4.13
C PHE A 935 -32.02 47.28 3.50
N TYR A 936 -30.85 47.68 4.02
CA TYR A 936 -29.56 47.19 3.54
C TYR A 936 -28.67 46.71 4.69
N LEU A 937 -28.36 45.41 4.70
CA LEU A 937 -27.50 44.74 5.67
C LEU A 937 -26.17 44.31 5.04
N ARG A 938 -25.07 44.86 5.57
CA ARG A 938 -23.69 44.51 5.18
C ARG A 938 -22.84 44.16 6.40
N GLY A 939 -21.67 43.57 6.15
CA GLY A 939 -20.77 43.09 7.20
C GLY A 939 -20.31 44.18 8.19
N SER A 940 -20.27 45.44 7.76
CA SER A 940 -19.91 46.60 8.57
C SER A 940 -21.07 47.23 9.35
N THR A 941 -22.33 46.78 9.16
CA THR A 941 -23.48 47.28 9.93
C THR A 941 -23.29 46.93 11.42
N LYS A 942 -23.49 47.88 12.34
CA LYS A 942 -23.29 47.62 13.78
C LYS A 942 -24.32 46.60 14.28
N PRO A 943 -23.98 45.64 15.15
CA PRO A 943 -24.89 44.57 15.57
C PRO A 943 -26.24 45.05 16.13
N GLN A 944 -26.25 46.18 16.84
CA GLN A 944 -27.47 46.74 17.42
C GLN A 944 -28.43 47.28 16.34
N ASP A 945 -27.89 47.95 15.31
CA ASP A 945 -28.66 48.41 14.14
C ASP A 945 -29.20 47.25 13.30
N ARG A 946 -28.51 46.10 13.30
CA ARG A 946 -29.01 44.88 12.62
C ARG A 946 -30.29 44.38 13.25
N LEU A 947 -30.32 44.31 14.58
CA LEU A 947 -31.48 43.80 15.32
C LEU A 947 -32.71 44.69 15.07
N SER A 948 -32.55 46.01 15.13
CA SER A 948 -33.64 46.95 14.88
C SER A 948 -34.19 46.87 13.45
N MET A 949 -33.32 46.71 12.44
CA MET A 949 -33.76 46.50 11.05
C MET A 949 -34.53 45.18 10.87
N VAL A 950 -34.09 44.10 11.51
CA VAL A 950 -34.76 42.79 11.45
C VAL A 950 -36.13 42.85 12.12
N ASP A 951 -36.22 43.46 13.29
CA ASP A 951 -37.49 43.62 14.01
C ASP A 951 -38.47 44.49 13.21
N ALA A 952 -38.02 45.62 12.66
CA ALA A 952 -38.83 46.50 11.81
C ALA A 952 -39.35 45.79 10.55
N PHE A 953 -38.48 45.04 9.86
CA PHE A 953 -38.85 44.29 8.66
C PHE A 953 -39.88 43.19 8.97
N ASN A 954 -39.67 42.42 10.05
CA ASN A 954 -40.62 41.41 10.50
C ASN A 954 -41.97 42.03 10.92
N ALA A 955 -41.95 43.24 11.47
CA ALA A 955 -43.15 43.97 11.90
C ALA A 955 -44.01 44.52 10.74
N GLY A 956 -43.47 44.65 9.53
CA GLY A 956 -44.23 45.25 8.42
C GLY A 956 -43.49 46.29 7.60
N GLU A 957 -42.31 46.75 8.02
CA GLU A 957 -41.66 47.90 7.40
C GLU A 957 -40.84 47.51 6.16
N LYS A 958 -41.02 48.30 5.10
CA LYS A 958 -40.33 48.21 3.80
C LYS A 958 -40.61 46.95 2.97
N ASP A 959 -40.38 47.06 1.68
CA ASP A 959 -40.73 46.03 0.70
C ASP A 959 -39.62 44.97 0.54
N VAL A 960 -38.35 45.41 0.54
CA VAL A 960 -37.19 44.56 0.21
C VAL A 960 -36.10 44.67 1.27
N PHE A 961 -35.50 43.54 1.63
CA PHE A 961 -34.29 43.50 2.47
C PHE A 961 -33.09 43.03 1.63
N LEU A 962 -32.19 43.96 1.32
CA LEU A 962 -30.91 43.71 0.65
C LEU A 962 -29.89 43.19 1.66
N ILE A 963 -29.36 41.98 1.46
CA ILE A 963 -28.47 41.31 2.41
C ILE A 963 -27.24 40.77 1.69
N SER A 964 -26.03 41.11 2.17
CA SER A 964 -24.84 40.46 1.62
C SER A 964 -24.75 39.00 2.10
N LEU A 965 -24.43 38.05 1.22
CA LEU A 965 -24.38 36.61 1.57
C LEU A 965 -23.50 36.32 2.79
N LYS A 966 -22.37 37.02 2.93
CA LYS A 966 -21.48 36.92 4.11
C LYS A 966 -22.08 37.51 5.39
N ALA A 967 -22.93 38.54 5.30
CA ALA A 967 -23.63 39.10 6.45
C ALA A 967 -24.90 38.30 6.79
N GLY A 968 -25.55 37.68 5.78
CA GLY A 968 -26.73 36.82 5.89
C GLY A 968 -26.45 35.40 6.36
N GLY A 969 -25.18 34.95 6.32
CA GLY A 969 -24.71 33.70 6.93
C GLY A 969 -24.79 33.67 8.46
N THR A 970 -25.40 34.68 9.07
CA THR A 970 -25.56 34.82 10.51
C THR A 970 -26.99 34.49 10.91
N GLY A 971 -27.18 33.63 11.92
CA GLY A 971 -28.39 33.16 12.64
C GLY A 971 -29.74 33.92 12.65
N LEU A 972 -29.89 35.07 11.99
CA LEU A 972 -31.03 35.99 11.99
C LEU A 972 -32.37 35.30 11.64
N ASN A 973 -33.45 35.81 12.24
CA ASN A 973 -34.81 35.32 12.04
C ASN A 973 -35.62 36.32 11.20
N LEU A 974 -35.92 35.99 9.94
CA LEU A 974 -36.55 36.89 8.97
C LEU A 974 -37.87 36.31 8.44
N THR A 975 -38.72 35.82 9.34
CA THR A 975 -40.01 35.17 9.01
C THR A 975 -41.05 36.10 8.39
N GLY A 976 -40.80 37.42 8.37
CA GLY A 976 -41.68 38.40 7.71
C GLY A 976 -41.66 38.31 6.18
N ALA A 977 -40.64 37.73 5.57
CA ALA A 977 -40.55 37.52 4.12
C ALA A 977 -41.11 36.16 3.71
N ASP A 978 -41.71 36.12 2.53
CA ASP A 978 -42.20 34.91 1.86
C ASP A 978 -41.47 34.62 0.55
N THR A 979 -40.66 35.58 0.05
CA THR A 979 -39.89 35.43 -1.17
C THR A 979 -38.40 35.66 -0.89
N VAL A 980 -37.54 34.80 -1.41
CA VAL A 980 -36.08 34.89 -1.31
C VAL A 980 -35.47 34.90 -2.71
N ILE A 981 -34.73 35.94 -3.07
CA ILE A 981 -34.01 36.05 -4.33
C ILE A 981 -32.51 35.89 -4.06
N LEU A 982 -31.90 34.90 -4.68
CA LEU A 982 -30.45 34.74 -4.76
C LEU A 982 -29.98 35.33 -6.10
N TYR A 983 -29.46 36.56 -6.07
CA TYR A 983 -29.08 37.32 -7.26
C TYR A 983 -27.87 36.72 -7.99
N ASP A 984 -26.96 36.10 -7.23
CA ASP A 984 -25.79 35.41 -7.74
C ASP A 984 -25.55 34.09 -6.98
N LEU A 985 -25.10 33.08 -7.71
CA LEU A 985 -24.84 31.73 -7.19
C LEU A 985 -23.57 31.71 -6.34
N TRP A 986 -23.47 30.79 -5.39
CA TRP A 986 -22.30 30.61 -4.52
C TRP A 986 -21.76 29.18 -4.59
N TRP A 987 -20.43 29.00 -4.68
CA TRP A 987 -19.82 27.67 -4.86
C TRP A 987 -20.25 26.58 -3.87
N ASN A 988 -20.56 26.95 -2.63
CA ASN A 988 -21.02 26.04 -1.59
C ASN A 988 -22.56 26.14 -1.41
N PRO A 989 -23.35 25.13 -1.82
CA PRO A 989 -24.80 25.13 -1.70
C PRO A 989 -25.31 25.33 -0.26
N ALA A 990 -24.56 24.91 0.75
CA ALA A 990 -24.98 25.04 2.15
C ALA A 990 -25.14 26.50 2.60
N ILE A 991 -24.40 27.43 2.00
CA ILE A 991 -24.54 28.87 2.28
C ILE A 991 -25.83 29.41 1.69
N GLU A 992 -26.23 28.94 0.50
CA GLU A 992 -27.50 29.29 -0.14
C GLU A 992 -28.68 28.73 0.67
N GLU A 993 -28.62 27.46 1.09
CA GLU A 993 -29.63 26.84 1.95
C GLU A 993 -29.76 27.57 3.29
N GLN A 994 -28.64 28.01 3.88
CA GLN A 994 -28.63 28.80 5.10
C GLN A 994 -29.31 30.17 4.90
N ALA A 995 -29.14 30.81 3.74
CA ALA A 995 -29.79 32.08 3.40
C ALA A 995 -31.30 31.90 3.21
N ALA A 996 -31.73 30.88 2.45
CA ALA A 996 -33.15 30.55 2.30
C ALA A 996 -33.82 30.16 3.63
N GLY A 997 -33.07 29.43 4.47
CA GLY A 997 -33.47 29.04 5.83
C GLY A 997 -33.62 30.20 6.82
N ARG A 998 -33.44 31.47 6.40
CA ARG A 998 -33.77 32.66 7.20
C ARG A 998 -35.26 32.99 7.17
N ALA A 999 -35.91 32.79 6.02
CA ALA A 999 -37.35 32.98 5.85
C ALA A 999 -38.14 31.69 6.16
N HIS A 1000 -37.59 30.51 5.82
CA HIS A 1000 -38.21 29.21 6.09
C HIS A 1000 -37.88 28.67 7.50
N ARG A 1001 -38.49 29.30 8.51
CA ARG A 1001 -38.32 29.00 9.95
C ARG A 1001 -39.65 28.84 10.67
N ILE A 1002 -39.59 28.27 11.89
CA ILE A 1002 -40.73 28.22 12.81
C ILE A 1002 -41.30 29.64 12.99
N GLY A 1003 -42.58 29.81 12.67
CA GLY A 1003 -43.27 31.12 12.70
C GLY A 1003 -43.66 31.63 11.31
N GLN A 1004 -43.12 31.04 10.25
CA GLN A 1004 -43.57 31.27 8.88
C GLN A 1004 -45.00 30.74 8.68
N LYS A 1005 -45.85 31.56 8.05
CA LYS A 1005 -47.27 31.23 7.76
C LYS A 1005 -47.55 31.08 6.26
N ASN A 1006 -46.65 31.58 5.42
CA ASN A 1006 -46.78 31.55 3.96
C ASN A 1006 -45.84 30.51 3.35
N VAL A 1007 -46.16 30.02 2.15
CA VAL A 1007 -45.23 29.25 1.31
C VAL A 1007 -44.02 30.13 1.01
N VAL A 1008 -42.81 29.59 1.18
CA VAL A 1008 -41.58 30.34 0.92
C VAL A 1008 -41.05 29.99 -0.48
N GLU A 1009 -41.00 30.99 -1.35
CA GLU A 1009 -40.45 30.85 -2.69
C GLU A 1009 -38.99 31.30 -2.71
N VAL A 1010 -38.10 30.47 -3.26
CA VAL A 1010 -36.68 30.78 -3.43
C VAL A 1010 -36.37 30.83 -4.92
N TRP A 1011 -35.98 32.00 -5.40
CA TRP A 1011 -35.64 32.27 -6.80
C TRP A 1011 -34.13 32.41 -6.95
N ARG A 1012 -33.52 31.55 -7.77
CA ARG A 1012 -32.08 31.54 -8.06
C ARG A 1012 -31.86 32.15 -9.44
N MET A 1013 -31.23 33.31 -9.50
CA MET A 1013 -30.98 34.01 -10.76
C MET A 1013 -29.71 33.45 -11.42
N ILE A 1014 -29.82 33.00 -12.67
CA ILE A 1014 -28.72 32.36 -13.42
C ILE A 1014 -28.60 32.99 -14.79
N SER A 1015 -27.40 33.42 -15.20
CA SER A 1015 -27.20 33.96 -16.55
C SER A 1015 -26.99 32.82 -17.57
N GLU A 1016 -27.82 32.78 -18.61
CA GLU A 1016 -27.82 31.73 -19.63
C GLU A 1016 -26.56 31.78 -20.52
N GLY A 1017 -26.01 30.61 -20.86
CA GLY A 1017 -24.83 30.51 -21.73
C GLY A 1017 -23.56 31.06 -21.08
N THR A 1018 -23.50 31.09 -19.75
CA THR A 1018 -22.35 31.61 -18.99
C THR A 1018 -21.78 30.57 -18.03
N ILE A 1019 -20.69 30.93 -17.37
CA ILE A 1019 -20.10 30.16 -16.27
C ILE A 1019 -21.10 29.88 -15.14
N GLU A 1020 -22.13 30.71 -14.91
CA GLU A 1020 -23.10 30.47 -13.84
C GLU A 1020 -23.95 29.22 -14.10
N GLU A 1021 -24.25 28.91 -15.36
CA GLU A 1021 -25.00 27.71 -15.74
C GLU A 1021 -24.18 26.43 -15.51
N ARG A 1022 -22.88 26.47 -15.81
CA ARG A 1022 -21.95 25.37 -15.46
C ARG A 1022 -21.74 25.23 -13.97
N MET A 1023 -21.71 26.35 -13.24
CA MET A 1023 -21.66 26.33 -11.78
C MET A 1023 -22.89 25.63 -11.20
N ASP A 1024 -24.09 25.92 -11.70
CA ASP A 1024 -25.32 25.24 -11.28
C ASP A 1024 -25.29 23.74 -11.60
N SER A 1025 -24.85 23.36 -12.81
CA SER A 1025 -24.70 21.95 -13.20
C SER A 1025 -23.73 21.19 -12.27
N LEU A 1026 -22.58 21.78 -11.96
CA LEU A 1026 -21.59 21.19 -11.04
C LEU A 1026 -22.12 21.08 -9.59
N GLN A 1027 -22.90 22.07 -9.13
CA GLN A 1027 -23.56 21.98 -7.82
C GLN A 1027 -24.56 20.82 -7.78
N GLN A 1028 -25.36 20.64 -8.85
CA GLN A 1028 -26.33 19.55 -8.95
C GLN A 1028 -25.64 18.19 -9.00
N GLU A 1029 -24.61 18.03 -9.84
CA GLU A 1029 -23.83 16.79 -9.93
C GLU A 1029 -23.23 16.39 -8.59
N LYS A 1030 -22.62 17.36 -7.87
CA LYS A 1030 -22.07 17.12 -6.53
C LYS A 1030 -23.15 16.80 -5.51
N ARG A 1031 -24.33 17.43 -5.60
CA ARG A 1031 -25.48 17.16 -4.70
C ARG A 1031 -26.05 15.76 -4.93
N GLU A 1032 -26.13 15.31 -6.18
CA GLU A 1032 -26.57 13.96 -6.54
C GLU A 1032 -25.56 12.88 -6.13
N LEU A 1033 -24.26 13.14 -6.31
CA LEU A 1033 -23.19 12.27 -5.82
C LEU A 1033 -23.27 12.13 -4.30
N PHE A 1034 -23.46 13.24 -3.58
CA PHE A 1034 -23.63 13.24 -2.12
C PHE A 1034 -24.85 12.41 -1.68
N GLN A 1035 -25.98 12.52 -2.38
CA GLN A 1035 -27.17 11.71 -2.09
C GLN A 1035 -26.97 10.22 -2.42
N LYS A 1036 -26.17 9.88 -3.43
CA LYS A 1036 -25.86 8.50 -3.83
C LYS A 1036 -24.79 7.84 -2.95
N VAL A 1037 -23.90 8.60 -2.32
CA VAL A 1037 -22.70 8.12 -1.59
C VAL A 1037 -22.86 8.22 -0.06
N ILE A 1038 -24.08 8.06 0.46
CA ILE A 1038 -24.35 7.94 1.92
C ILE A 1038 -23.70 6.66 2.55
N GLN A 1039 -22.78 5.98 1.84
CA GLN A 1039 -21.84 4.98 2.36
C GLN A 1039 -20.47 5.08 1.66
N GLY A 1040 -19.61 6.01 2.11
CA GLY A 1040 -18.15 5.87 1.97
C GLY A 1040 -17.42 6.86 1.04
N ASN A 1041 -16.48 7.60 1.63
CA ASN A 1041 -15.39 8.41 1.03
C ASN A 1041 -15.78 9.67 0.22
N GLU A 1042 -15.81 10.82 0.92
CA GLU A 1042 -16.21 12.14 0.40
C GLU A 1042 -15.08 13.20 0.36
N GLU A 1043 -13.81 12.84 0.57
CA GLU A 1043 -12.72 13.83 0.72
C GLU A 1043 -12.48 14.72 -0.52
N GLN A 1044 -12.94 14.32 -1.71
CA GLN A 1044 -12.64 15.02 -2.97
C GLN A 1044 -13.70 16.03 -3.44
N LEU A 1045 -14.89 16.10 -2.82
CA LEU A 1045 -16.04 16.77 -3.45
C LEU A 1045 -16.12 18.31 -3.21
N THR A 1046 -15.47 18.86 -2.19
CA THR A 1046 -15.69 20.27 -1.77
C THR A 1046 -14.70 21.29 -2.33
N LYS A 1047 -13.59 20.87 -2.94
CA LYS A 1047 -12.64 21.79 -3.59
C LYS A 1047 -12.87 21.75 -5.10
N LEU A 1048 -13.01 22.93 -5.71
CA LEU A 1048 -12.89 23.08 -7.16
C LEU A 1048 -11.55 22.50 -7.61
N THR A 1049 -11.60 21.41 -8.36
CA THR A 1049 -10.42 20.77 -8.96
C THR A 1049 -9.95 21.58 -10.18
N GLU A 1050 -8.77 21.27 -10.70
CA GLU A 1050 -8.32 21.84 -11.97
C GLU A 1050 -9.29 21.47 -13.11
N GLU A 1051 -9.80 20.23 -13.09
CA GLU A 1051 -10.79 19.73 -14.05
C GLU A 1051 -12.12 20.51 -13.94
N ASP A 1052 -12.63 20.74 -12.73
CA ASP A 1052 -13.85 21.53 -12.51
C ASP A 1052 -13.69 22.94 -13.12
N ILE A 1053 -12.53 23.58 -12.91
CA ILE A 1053 -12.28 24.94 -13.43
C ILE A 1053 -12.20 24.95 -14.95
N ARG A 1054 -11.50 23.97 -15.56
CA ARG A 1054 -11.41 23.84 -17.02
C ARG A 1054 -12.80 23.57 -17.63
N MET A 1055 -13.60 22.73 -16.99
CA MET A 1055 -14.98 22.45 -17.41
C MET A 1055 -15.85 23.71 -17.39
N ILE A 1056 -15.79 24.50 -16.30
CA ILE A 1056 -16.55 25.76 -16.19
C ILE A 1056 -16.18 26.74 -17.30
N LEU A 1057 -14.92 26.75 -17.71
CA LEU A 1057 -14.45 27.66 -18.74
C LEU A 1057 -14.75 27.19 -20.16
N SER A 1058 -15.15 25.93 -20.39
CA SER A 1058 -15.47 25.36 -21.72
C SER A 1058 -16.85 25.76 -22.29
N VAL A 1059 -17.57 26.69 -21.65
CA VAL A 1059 -18.91 27.16 -22.08
C VAL A 1059 -18.94 27.63 -23.54
N GLY A 1060 -19.73 26.98 -24.39
CA GLY A 1060 -19.90 27.35 -25.81
C GLY A 1060 -19.06 26.57 -26.82
N GLU A 1061 -18.45 25.44 -26.44
CA GLU A 1061 -17.78 24.50 -27.38
C GLU A 1061 -18.68 23.36 -27.88
N ILE A 1062 -19.99 23.38 -27.59
CA ILE A 1062 -20.93 22.39 -28.13
C ILE A 1062 -21.69 23.04 -29.28
N GLU A 1063 -21.08 23.00 -30.46
CA GLU A 1063 -21.67 22.85 -31.80
C GLU A 1063 -20.56 23.05 -32.85
N GLU A 1064 -19.83 21.96 -33.13
CA GLU A 1064 -19.29 21.63 -34.45
C GLU A 1064 -19.28 20.10 -34.64
#